data_AF-A0A1H1CST9-F1
#
_entry.id   AF-A0A1H1CST9-F1
#
_cell.length_a   1.000
_cell.length_b   1.000
_cell.length_c   1.000
_cell.angle_alpha   90.00
_cell.angle_beta   90.00
_cell.angle_gamma   90.00
#
_symmetry.space_group_name_H-M   'P 1'
#
loop_
_entity.id
_entity.type
_entity.pdbx_description
1 polymer ?
#
loop_
_entity_poly.entity_id
_entity_poly.type
_entity_poly.pdbx_seq_one_letter_code
_entity_poly.pdbx_strand_id
1 'polypeptide(L)'
;MTNALPGRRPLLAGLAALLTTALAGSAVPASAAAPAGQAVVGTLVRAYGEEHAPDTGHDAGHGAEEALDLLSWVDTGADAVRVPSADVAALPTGATVRLRVGGEVEDGAADPQLEPARDVLAAQVLSTGGTGATPTAAASTGSHEVTVVMAVPSGAVRDAATLEQVVGTVEGPVSAYWSAQTGGAVSLSVTGRRDWTALSSSCSDPTAMWREAAALTGWTPGPRKHLLLHVSGSPSSLPGCYAGLAELGGGVDAGGRMYTRYADASVIAHELGHNLGLSHAGGLQCDGTTEGATGDCTADAYRDYYDVMGYSWGQTGSISAYQADSLGVLPAAARKDVSAAAGSGTAVLSPVSSSGGLRALRLDDGTGAVYWVELRAATGADAHLGTAANRLRLQTGVTVRRQVGTSAAATLLLDPTPSPRSGWSSDLQAAVPVGATTALGSGGWHLTVRSVDGAGATVDLRRGAAPTPEPSPGQPEEPTAGGPEDAPLVPLPVVRRSGEDRYGTAVAVSRAGFPGGAGEVVVASGQDFPDALAAGQVAAGAGGPLLLVPRDGVLPAGVREELARLAPQRIRVVGGTSAVSDAVLAQLEALAPTQRLSGRDRYDTAAVAASTTGRAGGTVFLASGTGYADALAGGALAARNGDALLLSAPGTLPAPTADALRVLRPGRVVLLGGTASVSDAVRDAVAAAVPDAALQRWAGADRYATAADVAAHGHPSGASTVVLTSGRDFPDALAGAPAAGAAGAPLLLVDSTCVPAATAAALRSLSPERVVVLGGLRAVAASAADLTPC
;
A
#
# COMPACT_ATOMS: atom_id res chain seq x y z
N MET A 1 -92.52 9.72 16.47
CA MET A 1 -93.45 10.69 17.06
C MET A 1 -92.63 11.77 17.75
N THR A 2 -93.05 13.00 17.55
CA THR A 2 -92.35 14.29 17.69
C THR A 2 -92.27 14.84 19.11
N ASN A 3 -91.33 15.79 19.31
CA ASN A 3 -91.37 17.01 20.16
C ASN A 3 -90.14 17.14 21.08
N ALA A 4 -89.49 18.30 21.28
CA ALA A 4 -89.63 19.64 20.73
C ALA A 4 -88.35 20.47 21.04
N LEU A 5 -88.02 21.42 20.17
CA LEU A 5 -87.13 22.58 20.39
C LEU A 5 -87.85 23.66 21.24
N PRO A 6 -87.17 24.60 21.95
CA PRO A 6 -86.46 25.76 21.34
C PRO A 6 -85.21 26.20 22.16
N GLY A 7 -84.27 27.06 21.74
CA GLY A 7 -84.07 27.92 20.59
C GLY A 7 -82.98 28.96 20.94
N ARG A 8 -82.40 29.56 19.89
CA ARG A 8 -81.66 30.85 19.82
C ARG A 8 -80.11 30.88 19.92
N ARG A 9 -79.56 31.31 18.77
CA ARG A 9 -78.33 32.09 18.45
C ARG A 9 -77.15 31.30 17.83
N PRO A 10 -76.86 31.50 16.54
CA PRO A 10 -75.61 31.04 15.94
C PRO A 10 -74.50 32.05 16.29
N LEU A 11 -73.45 31.57 16.96
CA LEU A 11 -72.16 32.25 16.95
C LEU A 11 -71.55 32.02 15.57
N LEU A 12 -71.43 33.12 14.81
CA LEU A 12 -70.60 33.21 13.61
C LEU A 12 -69.17 32.80 13.98
N ALA A 13 -68.76 31.61 13.57
CA ALA A 13 -67.35 31.24 13.47
C ALA A 13 -66.78 32.00 12.27
N GLY A 14 -66.19 33.17 12.53
CA GLY A 14 -65.35 33.87 11.58
C GLY A 14 -64.11 33.02 11.30
N LEU A 15 -64.02 32.51 10.08
CA LEU A 15 -62.81 31.93 9.51
C LEU A 15 -61.78 33.07 9.38
N ALA A 16 -61.01 33.31 10.44
CA ALA A 16 -59.81 34.13 10.34
C ALA A 16 -58.73 33.27 9.70
N ALA A 17 -58.54 33.45 8.39
CA ALA A 17 -57.33 33.04 7.70
C ALA A 17 -56.16 33.83 8.32
N LEU A 18 -55.50 33.23 9.32
CA LEU A 18 -54.18 33.67 9.73
C LEU A 18 -53.23 33.36 8.58
N LEU A 19 -52.89 34.41 7.81
CA LEU A 19 -51.68 34.43 7.01
C LEU A 19 -50.51 34.17 7.96
N THR A 20 -50.05 32.92 8.02
CA THR A 20 -48.68 32.63 8.41
C THR A 20 -47.81 33.16 7.28
N THR A 21 -47.23 34.34 7.48
CA THR A 21 -46.07 34.78 6.73
C THR A 21 -44.99 33.73 6.96
N ALA A 22 -44.90 32.77 6.04
CA ALA A 22 -43.70 31.99 5.86
C ALA A 22 -42.60 33.00 5.58
N LEU A 23 -41.72 33.21 6.57
CA LEU A 23 -40.38 33.68 6.31
C LEU A 23 -39.80 32.61 5.38
N ALA A 24 -39.87 32.88 4.08
CA ALA A 24 -39.05 32.21 3.10
C ALA A 24 -37.62 32.40 3.59
N GLY A 25 -37.07 31.37 4.23
CA GLY A 25 -35.64 31.27 4.42
C GLY A 25 -35.03 31.47 3.05
N SER A 26 -34.26 32.53 2.91
CA SER A 26 -33.49 32.80 1.70
C SER A 26 -32.69 31.54 1.42
N ALA A 27 -33.12 30.75 0.44
CA ALA A 27 -32.25 29.77 -0.16
C ALA A 27 -31.02 30.57 -0.61
N VAL A 28 -29.85 30.22 -0.07
CA VAL A 28 -28.59 30.65 -0.67
C VAL A 28 -28.68 30.18 -2.12
N PRO A 29 -28.65 31.08 -3.11
CA PRO A 29 -28.74 30.67 -4.49
C PRO A 29 -27.56 29.73 -4.76
N ALA A 30 -27.80 28.65 -5.51
CA ALA A 30 -26.73 27.89 -6.14
C ALA A 30 -25.77 28.88 -6.83
N SER A 31 -24.46 28.65 -6.70
CA SER A 31 -23.40 29.52 -7.24
C SER A 31 -23.77 30.00 -8.64
N ALA A 32 -24.00 31.30 -8.79
CA ALA A 32 -24.19 31.92 -10.09
C ALA A 32 -22.80 32.03 -10.71
N ALA A 33 -22.39 30.97 -11.40
CA ALA A 33 -21.08 30.90 -12.01
C ALA A 33 -20.83 32.15 -12.89
N ALA A 34 -19.62 32.73 -12.76
CA ALA A 34 -19.30 34.01 -13.36
C ALA A 34 -19.56 34.00 -14.89
N PRO A 35 -20.36 34.94 -15.44
CA PRO A 35 -20.63 34.99 -16.87
C PRO A 35 -19.35 35.18 -17.69
N ALA A 36 -19.30 34.52 -18.84
CA ALA A 36 -18.16 34.58 -19.76
C ALA A 36 -17.79 36.03 -20.13
N GLY A 37 -16.49 36.34 -20.06
CA GLY A 37 -15.92 37.67 -20.35
C GLY A 37 -15.72 38.57 -19.14
N GLN A 38 -16.19 38.17 -17.95
CA GLN A 38 -16.02 38.91 -16.70
C GLN A 38 -14.60 38.81 -16.14
N ALA A 39 -14.16 39.87 -15.46
CA ALA A 39 -12.93 39.86 -14.67
C ALA A 39 -13.23 39.37 -13.24
N VAL A 40 -12.56 38.31 -12.81
CA VAL A 40 -12.57 37.77 -11.45
C VAL A 40 -11.31 38.25 -10.75
N VAL A 41 -11.45 38.80 -9.54
CA VAL A 41 -10.33 39.24 -8.72
C VAL A 41 -10.38 38.52 -7.38
N GLY A 42 -9.28 37.89 -7.00
CA GLY A 42 -9.20 37.12 -5.76
C GLY A 42 -7.83 36.49 -5.58
N THR A 43 -7.70 35.64 -4.57
CA THR A 43 -6.47 34.90 -4.30
C THR A 43 -6.44 33.63 -5.14
N LEU A 44 -5.35 33.40 -5.87
CA LEU A 44 -5.12 32.13 -6.54
C LEU A 44 -4.79 31.07 -5.48
N VAL A 45 -5.64 30.07 -5.38
CA VAL A 45 -5.48 28.93 -4.49
C VAL A 45 -5.24 27.69 -5.32
N ARG A 46 -4.38 26.81 -4.81
CA ARG A 46 -4.15 25.48 -5.36
C ARG A 46 -4.36 24.43 -4.28
N ALA A 47 -4.88 23.27 -4.65
CA ALA A 47 -5.01 22.14 -3.76
C ALA A 47 -4.73 20.83 -4.50
N TYR A 48 -4.25 19.83 -3.76
CA TYR A 48 -4.03 18.48 -4.26
C TYR A 48 -5.22 17.60 -3.92
N GLY A 49 -5.91 17.10 -4.95
CA GLY A 49 -6.94 16.08 -4.82
C GLY A 49 -6.33 14.68 -4.83
N GLU A 50 -6.63 13.92 -3.79
CA GLU A 50 -6.09 12.58 -3.57
C GLU A 50 -7.11 11.51 -3.94
N GLU A 51 -6.87 10.71 -4.98
CA GLU A 51 -7.66 9.50 -5.20
C GLU A 51 -7.11 8.37 -4.32
N HIS A 52 -7.85 7.94 -3.28
CA HIS A 52 -7.58 6.61 -2.69
C HIS A 52 -8.37 5.58 -3.47
N ALA A 53 -7.65 4.64 -4.08
CA ALA A 53 -8.17 3.29 -4.13
C ALA A 53 -8.44 2.83 -2.68
N PRO A 54 -9.67 2.45 -2.31
CA PRO A 54 -9.90 1.79 -1.02
C PRO A 54 -8.96 0.59 -0.95
N ASP A 55 -8.37 0.31 0.21
CA ASP A 55 -7.38 -0.72 0.60
C ASP A 55 -7.59 -2.12 -0.08
N THR A 56 -7.55 -2.16 -1.41
CA THR A 56 -7.51 -3.33 -2.26
C THR A 56 -6.06 -3.74 -2.23
N GLY A 57 -5.76 -4.81 -1.49
CA GLY A 57 -4.41 -5.36 -1.45
C GLY A 57 -3.80 -5.40 -2.86
N HIS A 58 -2.75 -4.62 -3.06
CA HIS A 58 -1.74 -4.68 -4.12
C HIS A 58 -2.16 -4.88 -5.60
N ASP A 59 -3.43 -4.70 -5.96
CA ASP A 59 -3.94 -4.91 -7.32
C ASP A 59 -4.39 -3.60 -8.01
N ALA A 60 -3.60 -2.53 -7.87
CA ALA A 60 -3.58 -1.46 -8.87
C ALA A 60 -2.24 -1.52 -9.61
N GLY A 61 -2.25 -2.05 -10.83
CA GLY A 61 -1.17 -1.80 -11.76
C GLY A 61 -1.16 -0.32 -12.11
N HIS A 62 -0.29 0.46 -11.46
CA HIS A 62 -0.06 1.86 -11.80
C HIS A 62 0.75 1.95 -13.09
N GLY A 63 0.05 1.70 -14.21
CA GLY A 63 0.57 1.92 -15.54
C GLY A 63 0.25 3.34 -15.98
N ALA A 64 1.31 4.13 -16.16
CA ALA A 64 1.34 5.47 -16.77
C ALA A 64 0.56 6.58 -16.04
N GLU A 65 1.31 7.58 -15.57
CA GLU A 65 0.84 8.91 -15.15
C GLU A 65 -0.50 8.89 -14.40
N GLU A 66 -0.49 8.55 -13.10
CA GLU A 66 -1.54 9.09 -12.23
C GLU A 66 -1.35 10.60 -12.23
N ALA A 67 -2.11 11.25 -13.12
CA ALA A 67 -2.25 12.68 -13.13
C ALA A 67 -2.82 13.06 -11.77
N LEU A 68 -1.98 13.67 -10.94
CA LEU A 68 -2.46 14.27 -9.71
C LEU A 68 -3.43 15.38 -10.06
N ASP A 69 -4.52 15.41 -9.33
CA ASP A 69 -5.52 16.45 -9.48
C ASP A 69 -5.06 17.70 -8.74
N LEU A 70 -4.08 18.40 -9.31
CA LEU A 70 -3.81 19.77 -8.88
C LEU A 70 -5.00 20.62 -9.32
N LEU A 71 -5.83 21.01 -8.36
CA LEU A 71 -6.95 21.91 -8.56
C LEU A 71 -6.50 23.35 -8.38
N SER A 72 -6.98 24.25 -9.25
CA SER A 72 -6.77 25.68 -9.12
C SER A 72 -8.08 26.44 -9.10
N TRP A 73 -8.20 27.45 -8.24
CA TRP A 73 -9.32 28.39 -8.26
C TRP A 73 -8.90 29.78 -7.80
N VAL A 74 -9.72 30.77 -8.14
CA VAL A 74 -9.62 32.12 -7.59
C VAL A 74 -10.65 32.27 -6.48
N ASP A 75 -10.18 32.37 -5.23
CA ASP A 75 -11.02 32.67 -4.07
C ASP A 75 -11.27 34.18 -3.98
N THR A 76 -12.53 34.58 -4.15
CA THR A 76 -12.98 35.98 -4.11
C THR A 76 -13.44 36.41 -2.72
N GLY A 77 -13.37 35.51 -1.73
CA GLY A 77 -13.91 35.66 -0.38
C GLY A 77 -15.41 35.35 -0.28
N ALA A 78 -16.20 35.68 -1.30
CA ALA A 78 -17.63 35.36 -1.36
C ALA A 78 -17.91 34.07 -2.16
N ASP A 79 -17.12 33.82 -3.19
CA ASP A 79 -17.22 32.65 -4.07
C ASP A 79 -15.82 32.20 -4.55
N ALA A 80 -15.75 31.06 -5.22
CA ALA A 80 -14.54 30.51 -5.80
C ALA A 80 -14.79 30.19 -7.27
N VAL A 81 -13.87 30.60 -8.14
CA VAL A 81 -13.96 30.33 -9.58
C VAL A 81 -12.87 29.34 -9.95
N ARG A 82 -13.26 28.10 -10.23
CA ARG A 82 -12.36 27.04 -10.69
C ARG A 82 -11.80 27.38 -12.07
N VAL A 83 -10.51 27.16 -12.26
CA VAL A 83 -9.78 27.41 -13.51
C VAL A 83 -8.82 26.25 -13.79
N PRO A 84 -8.57 25.89 -15.05
CA PRO A 84 -7.60 24.84 -15.37
C PRO A 84 -6.22 25.17 -14.81
N SER A 85 -5.62 24.23 -14.09
CA SER A 85 -4.31 24.45 -13.45
C SER A 85 -3.19 24.76 -14.43
N ALA A 86 -3.27 24.19 -15.64
CA ALA A 86 -2.32 24.45 -16.71
C ALA A 86 -2.28 25.94 -17.13
N ASP A 87 -3.44 26.61 -17.15
CA ASP A 87 -3.56 28.00 -17.61
C ASP A 87 -2.96 29.00 -16.61
N VAL A 88 -2.87 28.59 -15.34
CA VAL A 88 -2.36 29.42 -14.24
C VAL A 88 -1.06 28.90 -13.65
N ALA A 89 -0.39 27.93 -14.30
CA ALA A 89 0.83 27.29 -13.80
C ALA A 89 1.95 28.30 -13.46
N ALA A 90 2.11 29.34 -14.27
CA ALA A 90 3.13 30.38 -14.09
C ALA A 90 2.81 31.41 -12.99
N LEU A 91 1.60 31.41 -12.44
CA LEU A 91 1.20 32.36 -11.40
C LEU A 91 1.57 31.83 -10.01
N PRO A 92 2.01 32.69 -9.06
CA PRO A 92 2.33 32.24 -7.72
C PRO A 92 1.06 31.85 -6.94
N THR A 93 1.09 30.68 -6.27
CA THR A 93 0.06 30.31 -5.28
C THR A 93 -0.03 31.38 -4.18
N GLY A 94 -1.24 31.73 -3.76
CA GLY A 94 -1.48 32.77 -2.77
C GLY A 94 -1.39 34.21 -3.30
N ALA A 95 -1.08 34.41 -4.59
CA ALA A 95 -1.10 35.73 -5.19
C ALA A 95 -2.54 36.25 -5.39
N THR A 96 -2.73 37.55 -5.19
CA THR A 96 -3.95 38.21 -5.64
C THR A 96 -3.86 38.39 -7.14
N VAL A 97 -4.76 37.76 -7.88
CA VAL A 97 -4.81 37.76 -9.34
C VAL A 97 -6.09 38.42 -9.84
N ARG A 98 -6.02 38.97 -11.05
CA ARG A 98 -7.18 39.33 -11.87
C ARG A 98 -7.18 38.41 -13.09
N LEU A 99 -8.18 37.54 -13.19
CA LEU A 99 -8.38 36.67 -14.34
C LEU A 99 -9.57 37.17 -15.16
N ARG A 100 -9.44 37.16 -16.49
CA ARG A 100 -10.60 37.26 -17.38
C ARG A 100 -11.01 35.85 -17.75
N VAL A 101 -12.21 35.44 -17.37
CA VAL A 101 -12.67 34.07 -17.56
C VAL A 101 -13.62 33.93 -18.75
N GLY A 102 -13.58 32.78 -19.41
CA GLY A 102 -14.38 32.42 -20.58
C GLY A 102 -15.57 31.51 -20.26
N GLY A 103 -15.90 30.62 -21.19
CA GLY A 103 -16.94 29.61 -21.01
C GLY A 103 -16.52 28.52 -20.02
N GLU A 104 -17.45 27.59 -19.76
CA GLU A 104 -17.13 26.36 -19.02
C GLU A 104 -16.25 25.45 -19.88
N VAL A 105 -15.26 24.85 -19.24
CA VAL A 105 -14.33 23.89 -19.83
C VAL A 105 -14.13 22.73 -18.87
N GLU A 106 -13.91 21.54 -19.43
CA GLU A 106 -13.41 20.41 -18.66
C GLU A 106 -11.94 20.67 -18.29
N ASP A 107 -11.60 20.44 -17.03
CA ASP A 107 -10.22 20.46 -16.58
C ASP A 107 -9.69 19.04 -16.64
N GLY A 108 -8.97 18.70 -17.72
CA GLY A 108 -8.49 17.34 -17.95
C GLY A 108 -7.44 16.84 -16.95
N ALA A 109 -7.01 17.69 -16.02
CA ALA A 109 -6.13 17.36 -14.90
C ALA A 109 -6.90 17.23 -13.57
N ALA A 110 -8.21 16.95 -13.64
CA ALA A 110 -9.06 16.81 -12.47
C ALA A 110 -10.18 15.80 -12.68
N ASP A 111 -10.75 15.29 -11.59
CA ASP A 111 -11.91 14.41 -11.58
C ASP A 111 -13.04 15.03 -12.43
N PRO A 112 -13.51 14.34 -13.49
CA PRO A 112 -14.56 14.83 -14.38
C PRO A 112 -15.92 15.01 -13.69
N GLN A 113 -16.06 14.56 -12.44
CA GLN A 113 -17.25 14.72 -11.61
C GLN A 113 -17.25 16.03 -10.80
N LEU A 114 -16.16 16.80 -10.82
CA LEU A 114 -16.14 18.16 -10.28
C LEU A 114 -16.93 19.13 -11.15
N GLU A 115 -17.38 20.23 -10.54
CA GLU A 115 -17.99 21.34 -11.29
C GLU A 115 -17.00 21.87 -12.37
N PRO A 116 -17.50 22.26 -13.56
CA PRO A 116 -16.66 22.70 -14.67
C PRO A 116 -15.76 23.89 -14.30
N ALA A 117 -14.54 23.88 -14.82
CA ALA A 117 -13.64 25.02 -14.72
C ALA A 117 -14.05 26.11 -15.71
N ARG A 118 -13.48 27.32 -15.55
CA ARG A 118 -13.64 28.42 -16.49
C ARG A 118 -12.35 28.66 -17.25
N ASP A 119 -12.46 28.75 -18.57
CA ASP A 119 -11.34 29.08 -19.47
C ASP A 119 -10.66 30.39 -19.05
N VAL A 120 -9.33 30.45 -19.06
CA VAL A 120 -8.58 31.66 -18.68
C VAL A 120 -8.17 32.44 -19.93
N LEU A 121 -8.93 33.48 -20.25
CA LEU A 121 -8.68 34.33 -21.41
C LEU A 121 -7.53 35.33 -21.21
N ALA A 122 -7.28 35.74 -19.96
CA ALA A 122 -6.16 36.60 -19.57
C ALA A 122 -5.90 36.52 -18.07
N ALA A 123 -4.64 36.66 -17.66
CA ALA A 123 -4.23 36.68 -16.25
C ALA A 123 -3.32 37.86 -15.92
N GLN A 124 -3.53 38.49 -14.77
CA GLN A 124 -2.67 39.54 -14.22
C GLN A 124 -2.44 39.30 -12.73
N VAL A 125 -1.19 39.26 -12.29
CA VAL A 125 -0.84 39.31 -10.86
C VAL A 125 -0.98 40.76 -10.38
N LEU A 126 -1.86 40.99 -9.40
CA LEU A 126 -2.05 42.31 -8.77
C LEU A 126 -1.10 42.50 -7.59
N SER A 127 -0.88 41.44 -6.82
CA SER A 127 0.12 41.39 -5.76
C SER A 127 0.55 39.96 -5.53
N THR A 128 1.86 39.73 -5.41
CA THR A 128 2.37 38.50 -4.81
C THR A 128 2.04 38.58 -3.33
N GLY A 129 1.04 37.84 -2.86
CA GLY A 129 0.75 37.71 -1.42
C GLY A 129 2.05 37.41 -0.68
N GLY A 130 2.23 37.97 0.52
CA GLY A 130 3.53 38.09 1.19
C GLY A 130 4.34 36.79 1.26
N THR A 131 5.18 36.56 0.25
CA THR A 131 6.20 35.50 0.18
C THR A 131 7.58 36.09 -0.13
N GLY A 132 7.72 37.42 -0.10
CA GLY A 132 8.97 38.15 -0.28
C GLY A 132 9.74 38.46 1.00
N ALA A 133 9.52 37.73 2.10
CA ALA A 133 10.38 37.84 3.27
C ALA A 133 11.50 36.80 3.16
N THR A 134 12.72 37.27 2.88
CA THR A 134 13.95 36.57 3.27
C THR A 134 13.75 36.02 4.69
N PRO A 135 14.05 34.75 4.98
CA PRO A 135 13.81 34.18 6.31
C PRO A 135 14.60 34.98 7.33
N THR A 136 13.92 35.89 8.01
CA THR A 136 14.49 36.67 9.08
C THR A 136 14.12 35.92 10.34
N ALA A 137 15.15 35.39 10.99
CA ALA A 137 15.09 34.56 12.17
C ALA A 137 14.21 35.16 13.28
N ALA A 138 13.02 34.59 13.44
CA ALA A 138 12.39 34.28 14.71
C ALA A 138 11.21 33.34 14.41
N ALA A 139 11.32 32.07 14.81
CA ALA A 139 10.19 31.15 14.74
C ALA A 139 9.02 31.77 15.51
N SER A 140 7.89 32.00 14.85
CA SER A 140 6.72 32.51 15.55
C SER A 140 6.33 31.49 16.62
N THR A 141 6.12 31.93 17.86
CA THR A 141 5.89 31.04 19.01
C THR A 141 4.40 30.88 19.24
N GLY A 142 3.82 29.75 18.81
CA GLY A 142 2.40 29.45 18.96
C GLY A 142 1.99 28.15 18.28
N SER A 143 1.03 27.42 18.85
CA SER A 143 0.47 26.22 18.23
C SER A 143 -0.37 26.59 16.99
N HIS A 144 -0.39 25.72 15.99
CA HIS A 144 -1.36 25.75 14.92
C HIS A 144 -2.75 25.40 15.46
N GLU A 145 -3.71 26.26 15.16
CA GLU A 145 -5.10 26.12 15.56
C GLU A 145 -5.85 25.31 14.50
N VAL A 146 -6.51 24.23 14.91
CA VAL A 146 -7.32 23.40 14.03
C VAL A 146 -8.79 23.50 14.43
N THR A 147 -9.66 23.85 13.47
CA THR A 147 -11.10 23.70 13.62
C THR A 147 -11.55 22.42 12.90
N VAL A 148 -12.15 21.50 13.64
CA VAL A 148 -12.60 20.20 13.12
C VAL A 148 -14.12 20.21 12.91
N VAL A 149 -14.56 19.85 11.72
CA VAL A 149 -15.98 19.70 11.36
C VAL A 149 -16.24 18.32 10.78
N MET A 150 -17.13 17.54 11.40
CA MET A 150 -17.62 16.29 10.81
C MET A 150 -18.73 16.61 9.80
N ALA A 151 -18.55 16.27 8.53
CA ALA A 151 -19.38 16.74 7.41
C ALA A 151 -20.04 15.58 6.64
N VAL A 152 -21.36 15.63 6.51
CA VAL A 152 -22.13 14.76 5.60
C VAL A 152 -22.49 15.58 4.36
N PRO A 153 -21.75 15.48 3.25
CA PRO A 153 -22.09 16.20 2.03
C PRO A 153 -23.41 15.68 1.44
N SER A 154 -24.00 16.48 0.55
CA SER A 154 -25.22 16.08 -0.17
C SER A 154 -25.01 14.73 -0.88
N GLY A 155 -25.96 13.80 -0.70
CA GLY A 155 -25.88 12.43 -1.22
C GLY A 155 -25.14 11.43 -0.32
N ALA A 156 -24.44 11.89 0.72
CA ALA A 156 -23.77 11.02 1.68
C ALA A 156 -24.68 10.61 2.85
N VAL A 157 -24.25 9.57 3.56
CA VAL A 157 -24.78 9.19 4.86
C VAL A 157 -23.65 9.18 5.87
N ARG A 158 -23.96 9.51 7.13
CA ARG A 158 -23.00 9.50 8.22
C ARG A 158 -22.33 8.12 8.36
N ASP A 159 -21.00 8.12 8.45
CA ASP A 159 -20.20 6.94 8.75
C ASP A 159 -19.97 6.75 10.27
N ALA A 160 -19.15 5.76 10.62
CA ALA A 160 -18.89 5.35 12.00
C ALA A 160 -17.87 6.24 12.74
N ALA A 161 -17.17 7.15 12.05
CA ALA A 161 -16.19 8.02 12.69
C ALA A 161 -16.87 8.98 13.68
N THR A 162 -16.14 9.28 14.76
CA THR A 162 -16.59 10.20 15.80
C THR A 162 -15.71 11.43 15.82
N LEU A 163 -16.30 12.57 16.20
CA LEU A 163 -15.56 13.81 16.41
C LEU A 163 -14.38 13.61 17.37
N GLU A 164 -14.58 12.88 18.46
CA GLU A 164 -13.51 12.62 19.43
C GLU A 164 -12.36 11.78 18.86
N GLN A 165 -12.64 10.83 17.96
CA GLN A 165 -11.57 10.08 17.27
C GLN A 165 -10.74 11.00 16.38
N VAL A 166 -11.37 11.88 15.59
CA VAL A 166 -10.67 12.80 14.69
C VAL A 166 -9.88 13.83 15.50
N VAL A 167 -10.50 14.46 16.50
CA VAL A 167 -9.84 15.42 17.40
C VAL A 167 -8.66 14.77 18.13
N GLY A 168 -8.86 13.57 18.70
CA GLY A 168 -7.80 12.82 19.37
C GLY A 168 -6.64 12.47 18.43
N THR A 169 -6.91 12.20 17.15
CA THR A 169 -5.88 11.95 16.13
C THR A 169 -5.08 13.22 15.82
N VAL A 170 -5.76 14.36 15.66
CA VAL A 170 -5.12 15.67 15.41
C VAL A 170 -4.23 16.08 16.58
N GLU A 171 -4.75 16.08 17.81
CA GLU A 171 -4.01 16.55 19.00
C GLU A 171 -2.96 15.54 19.48
N GLY A 172 -3.14 14.25 19.19
CA GLY A 172 -2.23 13.19 19.57
C GLY A 172 -1.19 12.88 18.49
N PRO A 173 -1.37 11.80 17.71
CA PRO A 173 -0.35 11.30 16.79
C PRO A 173 0.08 12.30 15.71
N VAL A 174 -0.84 13.11 15.16
CA VAL A 174 -0.49 14.08 14.09
C VAL A 174 0.33 15.25 14.66
N SER A 175 -0.10 15.82 15.79
CA SER A 175 0.64 16.88 16.50
C SER A 175 2.03 16.40 16.93
N ALA A 176 2.13 15.21 17.51
CA ALA A 176 3.40 14.61 17.92
C ALA A 176 4.34 14.36 16.73
N TYR A 177 3.80 13.88 15.62
CA TYR A 177 4.54 13.67 14.38
C TYR A 177 5.16 14.96 13.86
N TRP A 178 4.33 15.99 13.61
CA TRP A 178 4.81 17.25 13.05
C TRP A 178 5.75 18.00 14.00
N SER A 179 5.51 17.92 15.31
CA SER A 179 6.41 18.47 16.32
C SER A 179 7.79 17.81 16.26
N ALA A 180 7.84 16.48 16.12
CA ALA A 180 9.10 15.76 15.98
C ALA A 180 9.82 16.09 14.66
N GLN A 181 9.10 16.14 13.53
CA GLN A 181 9.71 16.42 12.22
C GLN A 181 10.25 17.86 12.10
N THR A 182 9.63 18.81 12.80
CA THR A 182 9.95 20.23 12.68
C THR A 182 10.76 20.79 13.86
N GLY A 183 11.19 19.94 14.79
CA GLY A 183 11.88 20.37 16.00
C GLY A 183 11.04 21.28 16.89
N GLY A 184 9.71 21.09 16.86
CA GLY A 184 8.74 21.83 17.66
C GLY A 184 8.15 23.08 16.99
N ALA A 185 8.54 23.40 15.76
CA ALA A 185 7.97 24.56 15.04
C ALA A 185 6.48 24.39 14.74
N VAL A 186 6.04 23.15 14.48
CA VAL A 186 4.63 22.79 14.26
C VAL A 186 4.14 21.96 15.43
N SER A 187 3.11 22.44 16.11
CA SER A 187 2.33 21.69 17.10
C SER A 187 0.87 22.07 16.93
N LEU A 188 -0.05 21.13 17.13
CA LEU A 188 -1.46 21.33 16.83
C LEU A 188 -2.30 21.40 18.11
N SER A 189 -3.32 22.25 18.09
CA SER A 189 -4.36 22.34 19.10
C SER A 189 -5.72 22.51 18.43
N VAL A 190 -6.73 21.75 18.87
CA VAL A 190 -8.07 21.88 18.31
C VAL A 190 -8.84 22.97 19.06
N THR A 191 -9.01 24.11 18.42
CA THR A 191 -9.66 25.31 18.99
C THR A 191 -11.13 25.44 18.63
N GLY A 192 -11.58 24.73 17.59
CA GLY A 192 -12.97 24.71 17.13
C GLY A 192 -13.44 23.28 16.84
N ARG A 193 -14.68 22.97 17.20
CA ARG A 193 -15.24 21.61 17.04
C ARG A 193 -16.70 21.68 16.59
N ARG A 194 -17.06 20.87 15.62
CA ARG A 194 -18.44 20.69 15.18
C ARG A 194 -18.67 19.23 14.82
N ASP A 195 -19.61 18.59 15.52
CA ASP A 195 -20.01 17.22 15.22
C ASP A 195 -20.86 17.16 13.94
N TRP A 196 -21.22 15.95 13.52
CA TRP A 196 -21.81 15.62 12.23
C TRP A 196 -22.88 16.62 11.80
N THR A 197 -22.57 17.35 10.73
CA THR A 197 -23.44 18.36 10.14
C THR A 197 -23.71 17.99 8.68
N ALA A 198 -24.99 17.96 8.30
CA ALA A 198 -25.38 17.83 6.91
C ALA A 198 -25.06 19.12 6.17
N LEU A 199 -24.34 19.02 5.05
CA LEU A 199 -24.04 20.12 4.17
C LEU A 199 -25.02 20.14 2.99
N SER A 200 -25.35 21.34 2.53
CA SER A 200 -26.09 21.52 1.28
C SER A 200 -25.24 21.24 0.03
N SER A 201 -23.92 21.41 0.17
CA SER A 201 -22.90 21.20 -0.86
C SER A 201 -22.52 19.71 -1.00
N SER A 202 -22.04 19.34 -2.20
CA SER A 202 -21.55 18.00 -2.53
C SER A 202 -20.04 18.03 -2.79
N CYS A 203 -19.39 16.87 -2.89
CA CYS A 203 -17.95 16.81 -3.18
C CYS A 203 -17.58 17.37 -4.57
N SER A 204 -18.55 17.53 -5.49
CA SER A 204 -18.31 18.22 -6.77
C SER A 204 -17.90 19.69 -6.61
N ASP A 205 -18.19 20.31 -5.46
CA ASP A 205 -17.76 21.67 -5.08
C ASP A 205 -17.16 21.68 -3.66
N PRO A 206 -15.88 21.29 -3.51
CA PRO A 206 -15.22 21.26 -2.21
C PRO A 206 -15.07 22.67 -1.61
N THR A 207 -15.03 23.72 -2.44
CA THR A 207 -14.91 25.09 -1.97
C THR A 207 -16.20 25.55 -1.28
N ALA A 208 -17.37 25.17 -1.79
CA ALA A 208 -18.64 25.40 -1.10
C ALA A 208 -18.73 24.62 0.22
N MET A 209 -18.24 23.38 0.28
CA MET A 209 -18.20 22.61 1.53
C MET A 209 -17.39 23.33 2.61
N TRP A 210 -16.18 23.79 2.28
CA TRP A 210 -15.37 24.55 3.24
C TRP A 210 -16.00 25.88 3.64
N ARG A 211 -16.64 26.60 2.71
CA ARG A 211 -17.37 27.84 3.04
C ARG A 211 -18.52 27.59 4.00
N GLU A 212 -19.31 26.56 3.76
CA GLU A 212 -20.43 26.18 4.63
C GLU A 212 -19.93 25.80 6.03
N ALA A 213 -18.88 24.97 6.11
CA ALA A 213 -18.24 24.60 7.37
C ALA A 213 -17.62 25.79 8.12
N ALA A 214 -16.97 26.70 7.40
CA ALA A 214 -16.41 27.93 7.99
C ALA A 214 -17.52 28.83 8.56
N ALA A 215 -18.64 28.99 7.84
CA ALA A 215 -19.79 29.77 8.31
C ALA A 215 -20.43 29.16 9.58
N LEU A 216 -20.50 27.83 9.65
CA LEU A 216 -21.06 27.11 10.80
C LEU A 216 -20.20 27.23 12.08
N THR A 217 -18.90 27.46 11.92
CA THR A 217 -17.93 27.52 13.03
C THR A 217 -17.42 28.92 13.34
N GLY A 218 -17.65 29.89 12.45
CA GLY A 218 -17.03 31.22 12.51
C GLY A 218 -15.54 31.20 12.19
N TRP A 219 -15.04 30.13 11.58
CA TRP A 219 -13.63 30.01 11.21
C TRP A 219 -13.27 31.05 10.13
N THR A 220 -12.06 31.62 10.25
CA THR A 220 -11.50 32.54 9.26
C THR A 220 -10.09 32.11 8.87
N PRO A 221 -9.73 32.17 7.57
CA PRO A 221 -8.40 31.81 7.12
C PRO A 221 -7.34 32.75 7.69
N GLY A 222 -6.15 32.22 7.97
CA GLY A 222 -5.03 33.00 8.47
C GLY A 222 -3.80 32.14 8.76
N PRO A 223 -2.66 32.76 9.09
CA PRO A 223 -1.45 32.04 9.47
C PRO A 223 -1.75 31.06 10.60
N ARG A 224 -1.25 29.84 10.46
CA ARG A 224 -1.40 28.74 11.43
C ARG A 224 -2.84 28.39 11.82
N LYS A 225 -3.83 28.77 11.01
CA LYS A 225 -5.24 28.41 11.20
C LYS A 225 -5.66 27.41 10.15
N HIS A 226 -6.10 26.25 10.59
CA HIS A 226 -6.51 25.15 9.74
C HIS A 226 -7.99 24.85 9.92
N LEU A 227 -8.69 24.60 8.81
CA LEU A 227 -10.04 24.05 8.81
C LEU A 227 -9.97 22.62 8.27
N LEU A 228 -10.22 21.65 9.14
CA LEU A 228 -10.29 20.23 8.79
C LEU A 228 -11.74 19.77 8.73
N LEU A 229 -12.18 19.32 7.56
CA LEU A 229 -13.44 18.60 7.42
C LEU A 229 -13.15 17.09 7.43
N HIS A 230 -13.76 16.36 8.35
CA HIS A 230 -13.90 14.90 8.19
C HIS A 230 -15.15 14.67 7.35
N VAL A 231 -14.97 14.36 6.07
CA VAL A 231 -16.05 14.13 5.11
C VAL A 231 -16.47 12.68 5.15
N SER A 232 -17.78 12.42 5.13
CA SER A 232 -18.21 11.04 5.31
C SER A 232 -17.72 10.06 4.23
N GLY A 233 -17.21 8.91 4.68
CA GLY A 233 -16.77 7.80 3.85
C GLY A 233 -17.91 6.96 3.26
N SER A 234 -19.19 7.28 3.53
CA SER A 234 -20.33 6.44 3.16
C SER A 234 -21.34 7.14 2.23
N PRO A 235 -21.70 6.54 1.07
CA PRO A 235 -21.05 5.37 0.47
C PRO A 235 -19.61 5.67 0.01
N SER A 236 -18.78 4.63 -0.13
CA SER A 236 -17.43 4.79 -0.66
C SER A 236 -17.44 5.34 -2.09
N SER A 237 -18.46 4.97 -2.87
CA SER A 237 -18.71 5.39 -4.26
C SER A 237 -19.33 6.78 -4.42
N LEU A 238 -19.14 7.70 -3.47
CA LEU A 238 -19.68 9.06 -3.59
C LEU A 238 -18.99 9.79 -4.75
N PRO A 239 -19.75 10.33 -5.73
CA PRO A 239 -19.17 11.03 -6.86
C PRO A 239 -18.40 12.29 -6.45
N GLY A 240 -17.24 12.52 -7.09
CA GLY A 240 -16.40 13.71 -6.90
C GLY A 240 -15.69 13.80 -5.55
N CYS A 241 -15.76 12.77 -4.69
CA CYS A 241 -15.11 12.80 -3.38
C CYS A 241 -13.72 12.15 -3.42
N TYR A 242 -12.69 13.00 -3.36
CA TYR A 242 -11.33 12.58 -3.03
C TYR A 242 -11.23 11.93 -1.65
N ALA A 243 -10.18 11.14 -1.44
CA ALA A 243 -9.77 10.59 -0.16
C ALA A 243 -9.31 11.67 0.82
N GLY A 244 -8.59 12.63 0.26
CA GLY A 244 -7.99 13.80 0.90
C GLY A 244 -7.96 14.94 -0.10
N LEU A 245 -8.10 16.16 0.39
CA LEU A 245 -7.92 17.36 -0.41
C LEU A 245 -7.43 18.46 0.51
N ALA A 246 -6.30 19.08 0.17
CA ALA A 246 -5.75 20.16 0.97
C ALA A 246 -5.15 21.30 0.13
N GLU A 247 -5.35 22.52 0.62
CA GLU A 247 -4.74 23.70 0.04
C GLU A 247 -3.22 23.70 0.22
N LEU A 248 -2.52 24.13 -0.83
CA LEU A 248 -1.08 24.31 -0.79
C LEU A 248 -0.72 25.65 -0.14
N GLY A 249 -0.16 25.57 1.07
CA GLY A 249 0.28 26.71 1.85
C GLY A 249 1.61 27.31 1.39
N GLY A 250 1.96 28.45 1.99
CA GLY A 250 3.19 29.21 1.67
C GLY A 250 4.43 28.86 2.49
N GLY A 251 4.36 27.87 3.40
CA GLY A 251 5.46 27.48 4.28
C GLY A 251 5.00 27.09 5.68
N VAL A 252 5.97 26.86 6.59
CA VAL A 252 5.75 26.28 7.93
C VAL A 252 4.74 27.04 8.81
N ASP A 253 4.53 28.34 8.58
CA ASP A 253 3.58 29.18 9.33
C ASP A 253 2.22 29.35 8.64
N ALA A 254 2.03 28.72 7.48
CA ALA A 254 0.78 28.79 6.74
C ALA A 254 -0.35 28.05 7.48
N GLY A 255 -1.56 28.49 7.17
CA GLY A 255 -2.80 27.78 7.47
C GLY A 255 -3.54 27.51 6.16
N GLY A 256 -4.65 26.80 6.24
CA GLY A 256 -5.49 26.57 5.07
C GLY A 256 -6.61 25.58 5.35
N ARG A 257 -7.28 25.18 4.28
CA ARG A 257 -8.41 24.26 4.33
C ARG A 257 -7.94 22.87 3.88
N MET A 258 -8.44 21.86 4.57
CA MET A 258 -8.30 20.47 4.17
C MET A 258 -9.56 19.68 4.46
N TYR A 259 -9.73 18.57 3.77
CA TYR A 259 -10.67 17.55 4.19
C TYR A 259 -10.07 16.17 4.02
N THR A 260 -10.52 15.23 4.84
CA THR A 260 -10.18 13.80 4.74
C THR A 260 -11.45 12.97 4.83
N ARG A 261 -11.48 11.79 4.18
CA ARG A 261 -12.51 10.77 4.37
C ARG A 261 -12.12 9.71 5.40
N TYR A 262 -10.88 9.76 5.85
CA TYR A 262 -10.26 8.84 6.79
C TYR A 262 -9.79 9.59 8.03
N ALA A 263 -9.97 8.96 9.20
CA ALA A 263 -9.53 9.50 10.48
C ALA A 263 -8.10 9.06 10.84
N ASP A 264 -7.37 8.47 9.89
CA ASP A 264 -6.02 7.94 10.09
C ASP A 264 -4.98 9.05 10.21
N ALA A 265 -4.02 8.85 11.12
CA ALA A 265 -2.98 9.84 11.39
C ALA A 265 -2.09 10.12 10.17
N SER A 266 -1.82 9.12 9.32
CA SER A 266 -1.00 9.32 8.11
C SER A 266 -1.68 10.23 7.10
N VAL A 267 -2.99 10.03 6.87
CA VAL A 267 -3.78 10.84 5.92
C VAL A 267 -3.90 12.28 6.42
N ILE A 268 -4.28 12.47 7.70
CA ILE A 268 -4.41 13.82 8.26
C ILE A 268 -3.03 14.53 8.31
N ALA A 269 -1.95 13.81 8.61
CA ALA A 269 -0.61 14.38 8.59
C ALA A 269 -0.18 14.79 7.17
N HIS A 270 -0.50 13.98 6.15
CA HIS A 270 -0.24 14.26 4.74
C HIS A 270 -0.95 15.56 4.28
N GLU A 271 -2.28 15.64 4.49
CA GLU A 271 -3.06 16.84 4.12
C GLU A 271 -2.59 18.10 4.85
N LEU A 272 -2.17 17.96 6.10
CA LEU A 272 -1.58 19.06 6.84
C LEU A 272 -0.24 19.49 6.24
N GLY A 273 0.56 18.56 5.71
CA GLY A 273 1.80 18.86 5.00
C GLY A 273 1.60 19.80 3.80
N HIS A 274 0.50 19.63 3.04
CA HIS A 274 0.13 20.59 1.99
C HIS A 274 -0.17 21.98 2.53
N ASN A 275 -0.93 22.08 3.62
CA ASN A 275 -1.17 23.37 4.29
C ASN A 275 0.12 24.03 4.78
N LEU A 276 1.18 23.26 5.05
CA LEU A 276 2.52 23.76 5.40
C LEU A 276 3.38 24.08 4.16
N GLY A 277 2.89 23.83 2.95
CA GLY A 277 3.57 24.14 1.68
C GLY A 277 4.37 22.99 1.08
N LEU A 278 4.21 21.76 1.58
CA LEU A 278 4.85 20.60 0.98
C LEU A 278 4.11 20.11 -0.26
N SER A 279 4.87 19.70 -1.28
CA SER A 279 4.37 18.93 -2.42
C SER A 279 4.65 17.45 -2.21
N HIS A 280 4.09 16.56 -3.02
CA HIS A 280 4.28 15.13 -2.85
C HIS A 280 5.75 14.68 -2.91
N ALA A 281 6.02 13.56 -2.26
CA ALA A 281 7.26 12.82 -2.36
C ALA A 281 7.01 11.59 -3.25
N GLY A 282 7.53 11.65 -4.48
CA GLY A 282 7.33 10.63 -5.49
C GLY A 282 8.53 9.70 -5.65
N GLY A 283 8.44 8.79 -6.60
CA GLY A 283 9.51 7.87 -6.99
C GLY A 283 9.68 7.82 -8.50
N LEU A 284 10.91 7.56 -8.96
CA LEU A 284 11.24 7.36 -10.36
C LEU A 284 11.57 5.88 -10.61
N GLN A 285 10.62 5.20 -11.27
CA GLN A 285 10.75 3.92 -11.95
C GLN A 285 11.57 4.03 -13.23
N CYS A 286 12.62 3.25 -13.45
CA CYS A 286 13.30 3.19 -14.75
C CYS A 286 13.58 1.72 -15.11
N ASP A 287 13.57 1.39 -16.41
CA ASP A 287 13.70 0.01 -16.89
C ASP A 287 15.16 -0.47 -16.83
N GLY A 288 15.54 -1.07 -15.70
CA GLY A 288 16.89 -1.63 -15.49
C GLY A 288 18.02 -0.60 -15.32
N THR A 289 17.69 0.70 -15.19
CA THR A 289 18.66 1.77 -14.89
C THR A 289 18.14 2.63 -13.74
N THR A 290 19.03 3.25 -12.95
CA THR A 290 18.60 4.11 -11.83
C THR A 290 17.93 5.40 -12.31
N GLU A 291 18.38 5.88 -13.48
CA GLU A 291 17.83 7.02 -14.20
C GLU A 291 17.94 6.74 -15.71
N GLY A 292 17.07 7.34 -16.53
CA GLY A 292 16.99 7.02 -17.96
C GLY A 292 16.32 8.13 -18.78
N ALA A 293 16.23 7.92 -20.10
CA ALA A 293 15.58 8.85 -21.01
C ALA A 293 14.06 8.82 -20.86
N THR A 294 13.39 9.88 -21.31
CA THR A 294 11.92 9.96 -21.35
C THR A 294 11.35 8.80 -22.16
N GLY A 295 10.47 8.00 -21.54
CA GLY A 295 9.90 6.79 -22.15
C GLY A 295 10.45 5.48 -21.59
N ASP A 296 11.64 5.50 -20.97
CA ASP A 296 12.21 4.35 -20.24
C ASP A 296 11.80 4.33 -18.77
N CYS A 297 11.35 5.49 -18.27
CA CYS A 297 11.02 5.71 -16.87
C CYS A 297 9.57 6.15 -16.65
N THR A 298 9.05 5.93 -15.45
CA THR A 298 7.77 6.44 -14.97
C THR A 298 7.95 7.07 -13.60
N ALA A 299 7.49 8.31 -13.48
CA ALA A 299 7.39 9.00 -12.21
C ALA A 299 6.00 8.75 -11.63
N ASP A 300 5.96 8.50 -10.33
CA ASP A 300 4.73 8.33 -9.55
C ASP A 300 4.86 9.24 -8.33
N ALA A 301 3.88 10.09 -8.13
CA ALA A 301 3.93 11.13 -7.11
C ALA A 301 3.86 10.62 -5.68
N TYR A 302 3.34 9.42 -5.42
CA TYR A 302 3.21 8.87 -4.06
C TYR A 302 4.19 7.74 -3.77
N ARG A 303 5.06 7.40 -4.73
CA ARG A 303 5.92 6.22 -4.62
C ARG A 303 7.06 6.34 -3.59
N ASP A 304 7.25 7.50 -2.96
CA ASP A 304 8.14 7.58 -1.80
C ASP A 304 7.42 7.16 -0.51
N TYR A 305 7.28 5.85 -0.32
CA TYR A 305 6.62 5.26 0.85
C TYR A 305 7.32 5.53 2.19
N TYR A 306 8.51 6.13 2.18
CA TYR A 306 9.23 6.51 3.39
C TYR A 306 8.82 7.89 3.91
N ASP A 307 8.32 8.78 3.05
CA ASP A 307 7.97 10.15 3.37
C ASP A 307 6.46 10.27 3.56
N VAL A 308 6.00 11.03 4.56
CA VAL A 308 4.55 11.20 4.81
C VAL A 308 3.86 11.86 3.61
N MET A 309 4.60 12.63 2.81
CA MET A 309 4.11 13.25 1.58
C MET A 309 4.09 12.28 0.39
N GLY A 310 4.47 11.02 0.58
CA GLY A 310 4.19 9.91 -0.34
C GLY A 310 2.87 9.22 0.01
N TYR A 311 2.73 7.95 -0.38
CA TYR A 311 1.48 7.21 -0.18
C TYR A 311 1.15 7.00 1.31
N SER A 312 -0.10 7.21 1.70
CA SER A 312 -0.59 6.95 3.06
C SER A 312 -0.97 5.47 3.26
N TRP A 313 -0.05 4.66 3.79
CA TRP A 313 -0.29 3.23 4.05
C TRP A 313 -0.40 2.88 5.55
N GLY A 314 -0.73 3.86 6.39
CA GLY A 314 -0.87 3.72 7.84
C GLY A 314 0.41 3.95 8.64
N GLN A 315 1.56 4.11 7.97
CA GLN A 315 2.80 4.62 8.56
C GLN A 315 3.07 6.02 8.00
N THR A 316 3.65 6.92 8.81
CA THR A 316 4.02 8.28 8.35
C THR A 316 5.46 8.35 7.85
N GLY A 317 6.41 7.73 8.56
CA GLY A 317 7.84 7.87 8.25
C GLY A 317 8.36 9.31 8.36
N SER A 318 9.66 9.49 8.41
CA SER A 318 10.26 10.83 8.42
C SER A 318 10.08 11.54 7.09
N ILE A 319 9.76 12.85 7.12
CA ILE A 319 9.90 13.69 5.94
C ILE A 319 11.36 13.66 5.47
N SER A 320 11.56 13.64 4.15
CA SER A 320 12.89 13.68 3.56
C SER A 320 13.62 14.98 3.91
N ALA A 321 14.95 14.95 3.83
CA ALA A 321 15.77 16.12 4.12
C ALA A 321 15.43 17.30 3.20
N TYR A 322 15.01 17.04 1.96
CA TYR A 322 14.52 18.08 1.06
C TYR A 322 13.27 18.78 1.62
N GLN A 323 12.27 18.03 2.08
CA GLN A 323 11.03 18.60 2.62
C GLN A 323 11.29 19.37 3.93
N ALA A 324 12.20 18.86 4.76
CA ALA A 324 12.65 19.59 5.94
C ALA A 324 13.37 20.91 5.57
N ASP A 325 14.15 20.91 4.48
CA ASP A 325 14.84 22.10 3.96
C ASP A 325 13.85 23.11 3.36
N SER A 326 12.85 22.64 2.60
CA SER A 326 11.82 23.50 1.99
C SER A 326 10.95 24.20 3.04
N LEU A 327 10.71 23.56 4.19
CA LEU A 327 10.06 24.18 5.35
C LEU A 327 10.99 25.09 6.17
N GLY A 328 12.29 25.10 5.89
CA GLY A 328 13.29 25.85 6.67
C GLY A 328 13.54 25.27 8.07
N VAL A 329 13.21 23.99 8.30
CA VAL A 329 13.38 23.30 9.60
C VAL A 329 14.59 22.37 9.62
N LEU A 330 15.24 22.13 8.47
CA LEU A 330 16.54 21.45 8.41
C LEU A 330 17.67 22.42 8.84
N PRO A 331 18.38 22.17 9.95
CA PRO A 331 19.51 23.00 10.35
C PRO A 331 20.60 22.99 9.28
N ALA A 332 21.23 24.15 9.03
CA ALA A 332 22.29 24.26 8.03
C ALA A 332 23.45 23.27 8.24
N ALA A 333 23.77 22.93 9.49
CA ALA A 333 24.81 21.94 9.83
C ALA A 333 24.39 20.48 9.54
N ALA A 334 23.10 20.22 9.38
CA ALA A 334 22.57 18.90 9.03
C ALA A 334 22.59 18.62 7.52
N ARG A 335 22.94 19.61 6.70
CA ARG A 335 23.10 19.49 5.25
C ARG A 335 24.53 19.83 4.85
N LYS A 336 25.09 19.09 3.90
CA LYS A 336 26.34 19.47 3.23
C LYS A 336 26.09 19.61 1.74
N ASP A 337 26.28 20.83 1.24
CA ASP A 337 26.23 21.11 -0.19
C ASP A 337 27.53 20.65 -0.86
N VAL A 338 27.41 19.81 -1.88
CA VAL A 338 28.53 19.31 -2.67
C VAL A 338 28.35 19.80 -4.10
N SER A 339 29.21 20.73 -4.51
CA SER A 339 29.15 21.32 -5.84
C SER A 339 29.81 20.42 -6.88
N ALA A 340 29.46 20.66 -8.14
CA ALA A 340 30.08 20.01 -9.28
C ALA A 340 31.62 20.15 -9.36
N ALA A 341 32.18 21.19 -8.75
CA ALA A 341 33.63 21.44 -8.70
C ALA A 341 34.34 20.67 -7.58
N ALA A 342 33.60 20.13 -6.62
CA ALA A 342 34.16 19.27 -5.59
C ALA A 342 34.56 17.92 -6.24
N GLY A 343 35.80 17.49 -6.02
CA GLY A 343 36.29 16.19 -6.46
C GLY A 343 35.68 15.03 -5.66
N SER A 344 36.45 13.96 -5.44
CA SER A 344 36.03 12.86 -4.57
C SER A 344 36.02 13.25 -3.08
N GLY A 345 35.15 12.64 -2.28
CA GLY A 345 35.16 12.82 -0.83
C GLY A 345 34.28 11.83 -0.07
N THR A 346 34.57 11.66 1.22
CA THR A 346 33.81 10.79 2.13
C THR A 346 32.93 11.62 3.06
N ALA A 347 31.75 11.10 3.40
CA ALA A 347 30.86 11.67 4.39
C ALA A 347 30.29 10.59 5.31
N VAL A 348 30.00 10.97 6.56
CA VAL A 348 29.28 10.13 7.52
C VAL A 348 27.91 10.76 7.73
N LEU A 349 26.87 10.01 7.35
CA LEU A 349 25.48 10.38 7.48
C LEU A 349 24.91 9.85 8.79
N SER A 350 24.21 10.70 9.53
CA SER A 350 23.28 10.31 10.59
C SER A 350 21.89 10.06 9.99
N PRO A 351 21.04 9.23 10.62
CA PRO A 351 19.67 9.02 10.17
C PRO A 351 18.90 10.34 10.03
N VAL A 352 18.02 10.44 9.03
CA VAL A 352 17.21 11.65 8.79
C VAL A 352 16.35 12.02 10.02
N SER A 353 15.90 11.01 10.77
CA SER A 353 15.14 11.13 12.00
C SER A 353 15.96 11.57 13.23
N SER A 354 17.28 11.69 13.09
CA SER A 354 18.17 12.18 14.16
C SER A 354 17.97 13.67 14.43
N SER A 355 18.12 14.10 15.68
CA SER A 355 18.12 15.51 16.07
C SER A 355 19.45 16.23 15.81
N GLY A 356 20.49 15.50 15.41
CA GLY A 356 21.83 16.04 15.18
C GLY A 356 22.66 15.22 14.19
N GLY A 357 23.84 15.75 13.86
CA GLY A 357 24.73 15.18 12.85
C GLY A 357 24.38 15.62 11.43
N LEU A 358 25.21 15.22 10.47
CA LEU A 358 25.01 15.46 9.05
C LEU A 358 23.96 14.48 8.54
N ARG A 359 22.78 14.94 8.13
CA ARG A 359 21.65 14.09 7.74
C ARG A 359 21.48 13.95 6.23
N ALA A 360 21.97 14.93 5.46
CA ALA A 360 21.90 14.85 4.01
C ALA A 360 23.10 15.49 3.30
N LEU A 361 23.42 14.93 2.14
CA LEU A 361 24.25 15.57 1.13
C LEU A 361 23.34 16.11 0.03
N ARG A 362 23.52 17.38 -0.33
CA ARG A 362 22.85 18.00 -1.48
C ARG A 362 23.86 18.10 -2.61
N LEU A 363 23.70 17.28 -3.63
CA LEU A 363 24.62 17.16 -4.76
C LEU A 363 24.07 17.97 -5.95
N ASP A 364 24.85 18.92 -6.44
CA ASP A 364 24.55 19.64 -7.68
C ASP A 364 25.39 19.05 -8.82
N ASP A 365 24.76 18.57 -9.88
CA ASP A 365 25.49 17.97 -11.01
C ASP A 365 26.09 19.00 -11.99
N GLY A 366 25.69 20.27 -11.86
CA GLY A 366 26.11 21.39 -12.72
C GLY A 366 25.32 21.52 -14.03
N THR A 367 24.35 20.63 -14.26
CA THR A 367 23.42 20.66 -15.41
C THR A 367 22.03 21.14 -15.02
N GLY A 368 21.81 21.39 -13.72
CA GLY A 368 20.54 21.83 -13.16
C GLY A 368 19.80 20.75 -12.38
N ALA A 369 20.29 19.50 -12.34
CA ALA A 369 19.71 18.48 -11.47
C ALA A 369 20.39 18.49 -10.09
N VAL A 370 19.56 18.30 -9.06
CA VAL A 370 19.98 18.29 -7.67
C VAL A 370 19.55 16.98 -7.03
N TYR A 371 20.47 16.32 -6.34
CA TYR A 371 20.23 15.05 -5.65
C TYR A 371 20.38 15.22 -4.14
N TRP A 372 19.55 14.52 -3.39
CA TRP A 372 19.57 14.46 -1.94
C TRP A 372 19.90 13.03 -1.52
N VAL A 373 21.05 12.86 -0.87
CA VAL A 373 21.50 11.57 -0.33
C VAL A 373 21.30 11.59 1.18
N GLU A 374 20.51 10.66 1.70
CA GLU A 374 20.15 10.60 3.12
C GLU A 374 20.09 9.15 3.64
N LEU A 375 20.24 8.97 4.95
CA LEU A 375 20.12 7.66 5.60
C LEU A 375 18.73 7.47 6.21
N ARG A 376 18.03 6.41 5.79
CA ARG A 376 16.82 5.90 6.46
C ARG A 376 17.21 4.76 7.40
N ALA A 377 16.96 4.91 8.69
CA ALA A 377 17.25 3.88 9.70
C ALA A 377 16.00 3.62 10.53
N ALA A 378 15.90 2.46 11.17
CA ALA A 378 14.76 2.08 12.00
C ALA A 378 14.73 2.83 13.35
N THR A 379 14.68 4.16 13.30
CA THR A 379 14.74 5.06 14.46
C THR A 379 13.81 6.26 14.28
N GLY A 380 13.34 6.86 15.38
CA GLY A 380 12.42 8.01 15.31
C GLY A 380 11.12 7.67 14.58
N ALA A 381 10.67 8.54 13.68
CA ALA A 381 9.47 8.28 12.86
C ALA A 381 9.62 7.08 11.90
N ASP A 382 10.87 6.70 11.60
CA ASP A 382 11.20 5.53 10.78
C ASP A 382 11.34 4.24 11.60
N ALA A 383 11.06 4.25 12.91
CA ALA A 383 11.14 3.05 13.75
C ALA A 383 10.33 1.87 13.20
N HIS A 384 9.23 2.16 12.50
CA HIS A 384 8.39 1.15 11.86
C HIS A 384 9.15 0.26 10.88
N LEU A 385 10.22 0.77 10.23
CA LEU A 385 11.06 0.02 9.28
C LEU A 385 11.65 -1.27 9.88
N GLY A 386 11.93 -1.28 11.18
CA GLY A 386 12.49 -2.41 11.92
C GLY A 386 11.45 -3.33 12.57
N THR A 387 10.16 -3.14 12.28
CA THR A 387 9.06 -3.85 12.94
C THR A 387 8.14 -4.52 11.93
N ALA A 388 7.22 -5.36 12.41
CA ALA A 388 6.18 -5.96 11.58
C ALA A 388 5.22 -4.93 10.94
N ALA A 389 5.22 -3.68 11.40
CA ALA A 389 4.45 -2.60 10.79
C ALA A 389 4.97 -2.23 9.39
N ASN A 390 6.21 -2.58 9.03
CA ASN A 390 6.78 -2.41 7.69
C ASN A 390 6.21 -3.42 6.68
N ARG A 391 4.90 -3.35 6.42
CA ARG A 391 4.20 -4.23 5.47
C ARG A 391 4.72 -4.14 4.03
N LEU A 392 5.27 -2.98 3.66
CA LEU A 392 5.85 -2.72 2.34
C LEU A 392 7.31 -3.20 2.18
N ARG A 393 7.94 -3.68 3.25
CA ARG A 393 9.34 -4.18 3.24
C ARG A 393 10.33 -3.13 2.71
N LEU A 394 10.12 -1.89 3.12
CA LEU A 394 11.05 -0.80 2.86
C LEU A 394 12.40 -1.08 3.54
N GLN A 395 13.50 -0.78 2.86
CA GLN A 395 14.86 -1.02 3.34
C GLN A 395 15.33 0.10 4.27
N THR A 396 16.03 -0.26 5.33
CA THR A 396 16.93 0.69 5.98
C THR A 396 18.20 0.84 5.14
N GLY A 397 18.68 2.06 4.94
CA GLY A 397 19.93 2.32 4.23
C GLY A 397 20.00 3.71 3.63
N VAL A 398 21.05 3.94 2.84
CA VAL A 398 21.26 5.20 2.14
C VAL A 398 20.32 5.26 0.93
N THR A 399 19.45 6.25 0.89
CA THR A 399 18.50 6.48 -0.21
C THR A 399 18.88 7.75 -0.97
N VAL A 400 18.46 7.85 -2.22
CA VAL A 400 18.75 9.00 -3.09
C VAL A 400 17.46 9.54 -3.67
N ARG A 401 17.24 10.85 -3.57
CA ARG A 401 16.11 11.55 -4.19
C ARG A 401 16.61 12.58 -5.20
N ARG A 402 15.97 12.65 -6.36
CA ARG A 402 16.17 13.72 -7.34
C ARG A 402 15.15 14.83 -7.11
N GLN A 403 15.61 16.06 -7.00
CA GLN A 403 14.73 17.22 -6.96
C GLN A 403 14.18 17.50 -8.36
N VAL A 404 12.85 17.63 -8.47
CA VAL A 404 12.18 17.91 -9.76
C VAL A 404 11.32 19.17 -9.73
N GLY A 405 10.84 19.61 -8.56
CA GLY A 405 10.21 20.92 -8.36
C GLY A 405 8.98 21.20 -9.23
N THR A 406 8.33 20.17 -9.77
CA THR A 406 7.07 20.30 -10.52
C THR A 406 5.90 20.26 -9.55
N SER A 407 4.72 20.63 -10.02
CA SER A 407 3.49 20.52 -9.24
C SER A 407 3.05 19.07 -9.01
N ALA A 408 3.74 18.06 -9.56
CA ALA A 408 3.36 16.67 -9.32
C ALA A 408 4.13 16.05 -8.15
N ALA A 409 5.41 16.37 -8.02
CA ALA A 409 6.21 15.94 -6.88
C ALA A 409 7.35 16.93 -6.66
N ALA A 410 7.73 17.14 -5.40
CA ALA A 410 8.89 17.94 -5.06
C ALA A 410 10.19 17.15 -5.35
N THR A 411 10.15 15.86 -5.07
CA THR A 411 11.26 14.92 -5.23
C THR A 411 10.81 13.59 -5.83
N LEU A 412 11.76 12.90 -6.46
CA LEU A 412 11.62 11.52 -6.93
C LEU A 412 12.68 10.65 -6.27
N LEU A 413 12.26 9.72 -5.42
CA LEU A 413 13.07 8.63 -4.89
C LEU A 413 13.59 7.76 -6.04
N LEU A 414 14.90 7.60 -6.11
CA LEU A 414 15.56 6.82 -7.13
C LEU A 414 15.75 5.37 -6.66
N ASP A 415 15.66 4.45 -7.60
CA ASP A 415 15.92 3.03 -7.38
C ASP A 415 17.36 2.68 -7.79
N PRO A 416 18.27 2.44 -6.82
CA PRO A 416 19.66 2.06 -7.11
C PRO A 416 19.81 0.59 -7.52
N THR A 417 18.74 -0.21 -7.45
CA THR A 417 18.66 -1.63 -7.83
C THR A 417 17.51 -1.87 -8.81
N PRO A 418 17.44 -1.09 -9.90
CA PRO A 418 16.26 -0.96 -10.74
C PRO A 418 15.83 -2.30 -11.36
N SER A 419 14.59 -2.69 -11.13
CA SER A 419 13.97 -3.80 -11.86
C SER A 419 13.55 -3.41 -13.29
N PRO A 420 13.39 -4.40 -14.19
CA PRO A 420 12.73 -4.15 -15.47
C PRO A 420 11.30 -3.67 -15.27
N ARG A 421 10.70 -3.04 -16.30
CA ARG A 421 9.33 -2.49 -16.24
C ARG A 421 8.27 -3.47 -15.72
N SER A 422 8.43 -4.76 -15.99
CA SER A 422 7.53 -5.81 -15.49
C SER A 422 7.60 -6.05 -13.97
N GLY A 423 8.65 -5.60 -13.30
CA GLY A 423 8.89 -5.74 -11.86
C GLY A 423 8.52 -4.51 -11.03
N TRP A 424 8.28 -3.38 -11.68
CA TRP A 424 8.04 -2.07 -11.08
C TRP A 424 7.01 -2.10 -9.94
N SER A 425 5.84 -2.73 -10.10
CA SER A 425 4.80 -2.76 -9.05
C SER A 425 5.21 -3.50 -7.77
N SER A 426 6.21 -4.37 -7.84
CA SER A 426 6.70 -5.18 -6.71
C SER A 426 8.03 -4.73 -6.13
N ASP A 427 8.72 -3.83 -6.83
CA ASP A 427 10.03 -3.34 -6.46
C ASP A 427 9.93 -2.00 -5.72
N LEU A 428 9.97 -2.08 -4.40
CA LEU A 428 9.95 -0.93 -3.49
C LEU A 428 11.33 -0.70 -2.86
N GLN A 429 12.37 -1.36 -3.37
CA GLN A 429 13.72 -1.25 -2.83
C GLN A 429 14.36 0.05 -3.34
N ALA A 430 14.97 0.81 -2.44
CA ALA A 430 15.48 2.14 -2.75
C ALA A 430 16.77 2.48 -1.99
N ALA A 431 17.29 1.54 -1.18
CA ALA A 431 18.55 1.73 -0.49
C ALA A 431 19.71 1.25 -1.37
N VAL A 432 20.75 2.08 -1.47
CA VAL A 432 21.98 1.73 -2.16
C VAL A 432 22.67 0.60 -1.37
N PRO A 433 22.94 -0.58 -1.99
CA PRO A 433 23.57 -1.69 -1.29
C PRO A 433 24.97 -1.33 -0.76
N VAL A 434 25.32 -1.86 0.41
CA VAL A 434 26.67 -1.70 0.96
C VAL A 434 27.70 -2.34 0.02
N GLY A 435 28.76 -1.60 -0.30
CA GLY A 435 29.80 -1.98 -1.25
C GLY A 435 29.46 -1.67 -2.72
N ALA A 436 28.20 -1.36 -3.05
CA ALA A 436 27.80 -1.02 -4.40
C ALA A 436 28.07 0.46 -4.73
N THR A 437 28.26 0.73 -6.02
CA THR A 437 28.36 2.10 -6.54
C THR A 437 27.20 2.39 -7.48
N THR A 438 26.37 3.39 -7.15
CA THR A 438 25.27 3.89 -7.98
C THR A 438 25.71 5.13 -8.75
N ALA A 439 25.41 5.18 -10.04
CA ALA A 439 25.65 6.35 -10.88
C ALA A 439 24.42 7.28 -10.85
N LEU A 440 24.63 8.59 -10.71
CA LEU A 440 23.60 9.62 -10.67
C LEU A 440 23.87 10.70 -11.73
N GLY A 441 22.82 11.36 -12.24
CA GLY A 441 22.95 12.43 -13.22
C GLY A 441 23.63 11.98 -14.51
N SER A 442 23.13 10.88 -15.09
CA SER A 442 23.71 10.23 -16.28
C SER A 442 25.19 9.82 -16.13
N GLY A 443 25.65 9.54 -14.90
CA GLY A 443 27.04 9.18 -14.60
C GLY A 443 27.94 10.36 -14.24
N GLY A 444 27.38 11.54 -13.97
CA GLY A 444 28.13 12.68 -13.46
C GLY A 444 28.65 12.46 -12.03
N TRP A 445 27.87 11.76 -11.20
CA TRP A 445 28.23 11.37 -9.84
C TRP A 445 28.22 9.86 -9.68
N HIS A 446 29.10 9.35 -8.83
CA HIS A 446 29.07 7.97 -8.37
C HIS A 446 29.07 7.95 -6.84
N LEU A 447 28.01 7.39 -6.27
CA LEU A 447 27.82 7.21 -4.84
C LEU A 447 28.15 5.78 -4.45
N THR A 448 29.08 5.58 -3.53
CA THR A 448 29.41 4.27 -2.97
C THR A 448 29.08 4.24 -1.49
N VAL A 449 28.27 3.27 -1.04
CA VAL A 449 28.00 3.07 0.38
C VAL A 449 29.06 2.14 0.95
N ARG A 450 29.87 2.62 1.90
CA ARG A 450 30.94 1.83 2.53
C ARG A 450 30.45 1.00 3.71
N SER A 451 29.59 1.59 4.51
CA SER A 451 29.01 0.95 5.69
C SER A 451 27.68 1.59 6.03
N VAL A 452 26.78 0.80 6.61
CA VAL A 452 25.53 1.26 7.21
C VAL A 452 25.34 0.51 8.52
N ASP A 453 25.02 1.24 9.57
CA ASP A 453 24.48 0.70 10.82
C ASP A 453 23.32 1.59 11.32
N GLY A 454 22.74 1.25 12.47
CA GLY A 454 21.61 2.02 13.03
C GLY A 454 21.98 3.43 13.51
N ALA A 455 23.26 3.75 13.64
CA ALA A 455 23.76 5.04 14.12
C ALA A 455 24.28 5.94 12.98
N GLY A 456 24.70 5.36 11.86
CA GLY A 456 25.11 6.14 10.69
C GLY A 456 25.52 5.31 9.47
N ALA A 457 25.84 6.01 8.39
CA ALA A 457 26.33 5.43 7.15
C ALA A 457 27.56 6.19 6.66
N THR A 458 28.58 5.46 6.21
CA THR A 458 29.75 6.06 5.56
C THR A 458 29.57 5.95 4.06
N VAL A 459 29.65 7.08 3.35
CA VAL A 459 29.49 7.14 1.90
C VAL A 459 30.65 7.85 1.24
N ASP A 460 31.07 7.32 0.09
CA ASP A 460 32.05 7.96 -0.79
C ASP A 460 31.36 8.50 -2.03
N LEU A 461 31.69 9.74 -2.37
CA LEU A 461 31.28 10.41 -3.59
C LEU A 461 32.48 10.62 -4.49
N ARG A 462 32.29 10.43 -5.78
CA ARG A 462 33.27 10.80 -6.81
C ARG A 462 32.57 11.34 -8.06
N ARG A 463 33.29 12.15 -8.83
CA ARG A 463 32.88 12.66 -10.15
C ARG A 463 33.74 12.03 -11.24
N GLY A 464 33.15 11.71 -12.39
CA GLY A 464 33.86 11.13 -13.55
C GLY A 464 33.81 9.59 -13.64
N ALA A 465 34.45 9.01 -14.67
CA ALA A 465 34.29 7.61 -15.07
C ALA A 465 34.45 6.58 -13.93
N ALA A 466 33.65 5.52 -13.97
CA ALA A 466 33.72 4.40 -13.02
C ALA A 466 35.14 3.82 -12.96
N PRO A 467 35.69 3.51 -11.76
CA PRO A 467 36.96 2.86 -11.62
C PRO A 467 36.84 1.46 -12.20
N THR A 468 37.85 1.09 -12.96
CA THR A 468 38.23 -0.30 -13.16
C THR A 468 38.38 -0.94 -11.77
N PRO A 469 37.85 -2.15 -11.50
CA PRO A 469 37.98 -2.77 -10.20
C PRO A 469 39.47 -2.93 -9.86
N GLU A 470 39.96 -2.20 -8.86
CA GLU A 470 41.29 -2.45 -8.29
C GLU A 470 41.21 -3.64 -7.34
N PRO A 471 42.20 -4.55 -7.39
CA PRO A 471 42.25 -5.70 -6.50
C PRO A 471 42.52 -5.23 -5.06
N SER A 472 41.66 -5.63 -4.13
CA SER A 472 41.83 -5.33 -2.71
C SER A 472 43.03 -6.11 -2.13
N PRO A 473 43.98 -5.46 -1.44
CA PRO A 473 45.11 -6.15 -0.82
C PRO A 473 44.73 -6.77 0.53
N GLY A 474 44.91 -8.09 0.64
CA GLY A 474 45.17 -8.77 1.91
C GLY A 474 43.95 -9.14 2.75
N GLN A 475 43.21 -10.16 2.32
CA GLN A 475 42.66 -11.15 3.25
C GLN A 475 43.30 -12.51 2.91
N PRO A 476 43.60 -13.37 3.92
CA PRO A 476 44.19 -14.68 3.66
C PRO A 476 43.28 -15.48 2.72
N GLU A 477 43.88 -16.09 1.69
CA GLU A 477 43.19 -16.95 0.73
C GLU A 477 42.33 -18.00 1.46
N GLU A 478 41.00 -17.85 1.37
CA GLU A 478 40.12 -19.00 1.38
C GLU A 478 40.17 -19.66 -0.01
N PRO A 479 40.25 -20.99 -0.07
CA PRO A 479 40.58 -21.71 -1.29
C PRO A 479 39.51 -21.49 -2.36
N THR A 480 39.97 -21.15 -3.56
CA THR A 480 39.20 -21.17 -4.79
C THR A 480 38.68 -22.59 -5.05
N ALA A 481 37.43 -22.83 -4.65
CA ALA A 481 36.65 -23.95 -5.12
C ALA A 481 35.60 -23.40 -6.10
N GLY A 482 35.92 -23.44 -7.39
CA GLY A 482 34.89 -23.60 -8.41
C GLY A 482 34.18 -24.93 -8.13
N GLY A 483 33.15 -24.88 -7.29
CA GLY A 483 32.25 -25.96 -6.98
C GLY A 483 31.05 -25.97 -7.93
N PRO A 484 30.18 -26.99 -7.86
CA PRO A 484 29.11 -27.27 -8.84
C PRO A 484 27.96 -26.23 -8.88
N GLU A 485 28.03 -25.15 -8.11
CA GLU A 485 26.91 -24.21 -7.90
C GLU A 485 26.69 -23.22 -9.05
N ASP A 486 27.71 -22.98 -9.90
CA ASP A 486 27.63 -22.08 -11.06
C ASP A 486 27.41 -22.80 -12.40
N ALA A 487 27.16 -24.11 -12.39
CA ALA A 487 26.83 -24.83 -13.61
C ALA A 487 25.42 -24.42 -14.11
N PRO A 488 25.26 -24.04 -15.41
CA PRO A 488 23.95 -23.71 -15.96
C PRO A 488 23.00 -24.90 -15.84
N LEU A 489 21.75 -24.62 -15.45
CA LEU A 489 20.71 -25.66 -15.36
C LEU A 489 20.49 -26.28 -16.75
N VAL A 490 20.42 -27.61 -16.79
CA VAL A 490 20.10 -28.33 -18.04
C VAL A 490 18.66 -28.00 -18.42
N PRO A 491 18.36 -27.67 -19.69
CA PRO A 491 16.98 -27.46 -20.14
C PRO A 491 16.12 -28.69 -19.85
N LEU A 492 14.98 -28.49 -19.17
CA LEU A 492 14.04 -29.56 -18.81
C LEU A 492 12.74 -29.41 -19.61
N PRO A 493 12.04 -30.51 -19.92
CA PRO A 493 10.68 -30.45 -20.43
C PRO A 493 9.76 -29.66 -19.48
N VAL A 494 9.16 -28.59 -20.01
CA VAL A 494 8.25 -27.70 -19.27
C VAL A 494 6.80 -28.04 -19.62
N VAL A 495 5.99 -28.26 -18.60
CA VAL A 495 4.53 -28.44 -18.74
C VAL A 495 3.81 -27.32 -18.00
N ARG A 496 3.21 -26.38 -18.72
CA ARG A 496 2.42 -25.30 -18.10
C ARG A 496 0.97 -25.71 -17.83
N ARG A 497 0.45 -25.28 -16.68
CA ARG A 497 -0.97 -25.35 -16.30
C ARG A 497 -1.41 -23.96 -15.85
N SER A 498 -2.27 -23.33 -16.63
CA SER A 498 -2.71 -21.96 -16.41
C SER A 498 -4.09 -21.72 -17.02
N GLY A 499 -4.85 -20.79 -16.45
CA GLY A 499 -6.03 -20.20 -17.08
C GLY A 499 -5.86 -18.70 -17.31
N GLU A 500 -6.94 -18.04 -17.74
CA GLU A 500 -6.97 -16.57 -17.89
C GLU A 500 -6.81 -15.85 -16.55
N ASP A 501 -7.28 -16.48 -15.47
CA ASP A 501 -7.19 -16.00 -14.10
C ASP A 501 -6.88 -17.16 -13.12
N ARG A 502 -6.82 -16.83 -11.83
CA ARG A 502 -6.58 -17.78 -10.73
C ARG A 502 -7.60 -18.92 -10.68
N TYR A 503 -8.85 -18.67 -11.06
CA TYR A 503 -9.90 -19.69 -11.07
C TYR A 503 -9.68 -20.65 -12.25
N GLY A 504 -9.34 -20.11 -13.41
CA GLY A 504 -8.96 -20.87 -14.60
C GLY A 504 -7.70 -21.72 -14.37
N THR A 505 -6.68 -21.21 -13.67
CA THR A 505 -5.51 -22.02 -13.30
C THR A 505 -5.91 -23.17 -12.38
N ALA A 506 -6.74 -22.93 -11.35
CA ALA A 506 -7.23 -24.00 -10.48
C ALA A 506 -8.00 -25.08 -11.27
N VAL A 507 -8.82 -24.69 -12.24
CA VAL A 507 -9.49 -25.62 -13.18
C VAL A 507 -8.48 -26.39 -14.03
N ALA A 508 -7.44 -25.73 -14.57
CA ALA A 508 -6.41 -26.39 -15.37
C ALA A 508 -5.61 -27.43 -14.55
N VAL A 509 -5.31 -27.12 -13.29
CA VAL A 509 -4.67 -28.04 -12.34
C VAL A 509 -5.60 -29.22 -12.03
N SER A 510 -6.88 -28.95 -11.76
CA SER A 510 -7.89 -29.98 -11.51
C SER A 510 -8.04 -30.96 -12.68
N ARG A 511 -8.15 -30.47 -13.91
CA ARG A 511 -8.26 -31.33 -15.11
C ARG A 511 -7.04 -32.23 -15.31
N ALA A 512 -5.85 -31.73 -14.98
CA ALA A 512 -4.62 -32.49 -15.10
C ALA A 512 -4.48 -33.56 -14.00
N GLY A 513 -4.85 -33.26 -12.76
CA GLY A 513 -4.74 -34.18 -11.63
C GLY A 513 -5.90 -35.18 -11.52
N PHE A 514 -7.09 -34.81 -11.98
CA PHE A 514 -8.34 -35.57 -11.78
C PHE A 514 -9.11 -35.79 -13.10
N PRO A 515 -8.50 -36.44 -14.11
CA PRO A 515 -9.13 -36.66 -15.41
C PRO A 515 -10.36 -37.57 -15.32
N GLY A 516 -10.40 -38.49 -14.36
CA GLY A 516 -11.52 -39.41 -14.10
C GLY A 516 -12.62 -38.88 -13.19
N GLY A 517 -12.56 -37.61 -12.78
CA GLY A 517 -13.43 -37.03 -11.77
C GLY A 517 -12.87 -37.13 -10.35
N ALA A 518 -13.60 -36.61 -9.37
CA ALA A 518 -13.22 -36.67 -7.96
C ALA A 518 -14.47 -36.85 -7.08
N GLY A 519 -14.45 -37.83 -6.17
CA GLY A 519 -15.58 -38.09 -5.27
C GLY A 519 -15.85 -36.94 -4.29
N GLU A 520 -14.83 -36.13 -4.01
CA GLU A 520 -14.94 -34.93 -3.19
C GLU A 520 -14.10 -33.80 -3.78
N VAL A 521 -14.60 -32.56 -3.69
CA VAL A 521 -13.89 -31.36 -4.12
C VAL A 521 -13.81 -30.39 -2.96
N VAL A 522 -12.65 -29.77 -2.78
CA VAL A 522 -12.47 -28.70 -1.80
C VAL A 522 -12.50 -27.36 -2.51
N VAL A 523 -13.17 -26.40 -1.91
CA VAL A 523 -13.31 -25.03 -2.39
C VAL A 523 -12.82 -24.07 -1.31
N ALA A 524 -12.04 -23.08 -1.71
CA ALA A 524 -11.65 -21.97 -0.85
C ALA A 524 -11.69 -20.65 -1.63
N SER A 525 -11.60 -19.52 -0.92
CA SER A 525 -11.53 -18.22 -1.57
C SER A 525 -10.27 -18.11 -2.42
N GLY A 526 -10.42 -17.58 -3.63
CA GLY A 526 -9.29 -17.18 -4.47
C GLY A 526 -8.80 -15.76 -4.17
N GLN A 527 -9.52 -14.99 -3.34
CA GLN A 527 -9.23 -13.59 -3.05
C GLN A 527 -8.45 -13.38 -1.75
N ASP A 528 -8.56 -14.31 -0.80
CA ASP A 528 -7.80 -14.32 0.46
C ASP A 528 -7.20 -15.71 0.71
N PHE A 529 -5.96 -15.76 1.21
CA PHE A 529 -5.14 -16.97 1.23
C PHE A 529 -5.20 -17.84 2.52
N PRO A 530 -5.43 -17.32 3.74
CA PRO A 530 -5.18 -18.08 4.97
C PRO A 530 -6.03 -19.35 5.08
N ASP A 531 -7.31 -19.27 4.74
CA ASP A 531 -8.21 -20.43 4.75
C ASP A 531 -7.84 -21.42 3.62
N ALA A 532 -7.39 -20.91 2.47
CA ALA A 532 -6.97 -21.73 1.35
C ALA A 532 -5.65 -22.50 1.61
N LEU A 533 -4.73 -21.93 2.40
CA LEU A 533 -3.53 -22.65 2.87
C LEU A 533 -3.92 -23.89 3.67
N ALA A 534 -4.91 -23.75 4.56
CA ALA A 534 -5.46 -24.86 5.33
C ALA A 534 -6.31 -25.82 4.48
N ALA A 535 -6.85 -25.37 3.35
CA ALA A 535 -7.68 -26.19 2.46
C ALA A 535 -6.88 -27.26 1.72
N GLY A 536 -5.58 -27.03 1.50
CA GLY A 536 -4.76 -27.93 0.69
C GLY A 536 -4.63 -29.34 1.28
N GLN A 537 -4.43 -29.45 2.60
CA GLN A 537 -4.40 -30.75 3.29
C GLN A 537 -5.76 -31.47 3.22
N VAL A 538 -6.87 -30.72 3.24
CA VAL A 538 -8.23 -31.26 3.11
C VAL A 538 -8.43 -31.85 1.72
N ALA A 539 -8.02 -31.12 0.68
CA ALA A 539 -8.11 -31.58 -0.71
C ALA A 539 -7.30 -32.87 -0.92
N ALA A 540 -6.07 -32.89 -0.43
CA ALA A 540 -5.22 -34.06 -0.53
C ALA A 540 -5.75 -35.26 0.26
N GLY A 541 -6.21 -35.06 1.51
CA GLY A 541 -6.80 -36.11 2.33
C GLY A 541 -8.10 -36.68 1.74
N ALA A 542 -8.84 -35.86 0.99
CA ALA A 542 -10.02 -36.28 0.24
C ALA A 542 -9.68 -36.98 -1.10
N GLY A 543 -8.42 -36.93 -1.54
CA GLY A 543 -8.03 -37.38 -2.87
C GLY A 543 -8.72 -36.59 -3.99
N GLY A 544 -8.91 -35.28 -3.78
CA GLY A 544 -9.65 -34.40 -4.69
C GLY A 544 -8.93 -33.06 -4.95
N PRO A 545 -9.40 -32.27 -5.94
CA PRO A 545 -8.81 -30.98 -6.25
C PRO A 545 -9.20 -29.90 -5.24
N LEU A 546 -8.36 -28.86 -5.15
CA LEU A 546 -8.72 -27.57 -4.58
C LEU A 546 -9.09 -26.61 -5.72
N LEU A 547 -10.35 -26.20 -5.76
CA LEU A 547 -10.83 -25.13 -6.64
C LEU A 547 -10.92 -23.81 -5.88
N LEU A 548 -10.70 -22.71 -6.59
CA LEU A 548 -10.83 -21.37 -6.05
C LEU A 548 -12.15 -20.74 -6.50
N VAL A 549 -12.76 -19.94 -5.63
CA VAL A 549 -13.99 -19.18 -5.92
C VAL A 549 -13.86 -17.73 -5.46
N PRO A 550 -14.61 -16.79 -6.06
CA PRO A 550 -14.73 -15.45 -5.48
C PRO A 550 -15.40 -15.52 -4.11
N ARG A 551 -15.18 -14.49 -3.29
CA ARG A 551 -15.87 -14.32 -2.01
C ARG A 551 -17.38 -14.27 -2.19
N ASP A 552 -17.83 -13.47 -3.14
CA ASP A 552 -19.22 -13.14 -3.39
C ASP A 552 -19.55 -13.12 -4.90
N GLY A 553 -20.81 -12.83 -5.20
CA GLY A 553 -21.30 -12.80 -6.58
C GLY A 553 -21.56 -14.17 -7.17
N VAL A 554 -21.36 -14.28 -8.48
CA VAL A 554 -21.70 -15.47 -9.28
C VAL A 554 -20.50 -16.39 -9.40
N LEU A 555 -20.71 -17.70 -9.22
CA LEU A 555 -19.67 -18.70 -9.43
C LEU A 555 -19.17 -18.66 -10.88
N PRO A 556 -17.85 -18.48 -11.12
CA PRO A 556 -17.28 -18.41 -12.46
C PRO A 556 -17.69 -19.62 -13.31
N ALA A 557 -18.02 -19.39 -14.58
CA ALA A 557 -18.51 -20.44 -15.47
C ALA A 557 -17.54 -21.63 -15.55
N GLY A 558 -16.24 -21.37 -15.69
CA GLY A 558 -15.22 -22.42 -15.73
C GLY A 558 -15.16 -23.28 -14.46
N VAL A 559 -15.37 -22.70 -13.27
CA VAL A 559 -15.42 -23.44 -12.01
C VAL A 559 -16.67 -24.31 -11.93
N ARG A 560 -17.82 -23.78 -12.38
CA ARG A 560 -19.09 -24.51 -12.43
C ARG A 560 -19.03 -25.70 -13.38
N GLU A 561 -18.48 -25.48 -14.57
CA GLU A 561 -18.26 -26.53 -15.57
C GLU A 561 -17.30 -27.60 -15.05
N GLU A 562 -16.25 -27.19 -14.33
CA GLU A 562 -15.30 -28.13 -13.76
C GLU A 562 -15.92 -28.96 -12.63
N LEU A 563 -16.73 -28.36 -11.74
CA LEU A 563 -17.50 -29.09 -10.74
C LEU A 563 -18.47 -30.10 -11.39
N ALA A 564 -19.13 -29.70 -12.49
CA ALA A 564 -19.99 -30.62 -13.23
C ALA A 564 -19.21 -31.79 -13.86
N ARG A 565 -18.01 -31.53 -14.41
CA ARG A 565 -17.11 -32.56 -14.96
C ARG A 565 -16.60 -33.51 -13.89
N LEU A 566 -16.24 -32.98 -12.72
CA LEU A 566 -15.72 -33.76 -11.60
C LEU A 566 -16.80 -34.66 -10.97
N ALA A 567 -18.06 -34.23 -11.05
CA ALA A 567 -19.24 -34.90 -10.49
C ALA A 567 -19.06 -35.32 -9.01
N PRO A 568 -18.72 -34.39 -8.11
CA PRO A 568 -18.43 -34.72 -6.72
C PRO A 568 -19.66 -35.22 -5.97
N GLN A 569 -19.45 -36.19 -5.08
CA GLN A 569 -20.46 -36.61 -4.11
C GLN A 569 -20.57 -35.61 -2.95
N ARG A 570 -19.53 -34.80 -2.74
CA ARG A 570 -19.45 -33.79 -1.68
C ARG A 570 -18.53 -32.63 -2.07
N ILE A 571 -18.90 -31.42 -1.70
CA ILE A 571 -18.05 -30.23 -1.74
C ILE A 571 -17.71 -29.81 -0.30
N ARG A 572 -16.43 -29.57 0.01
CA ARG A 572 -16.03 -28.93 1.27
C ARG A 572 -15.61 -27.50 1.02
N VAL A 573 -16.27 -26.55 1.67
CA VAL A 573 -15.90 -25.14 1.62
C VAL A 573 -15.03 -24.82 2.83
N VAL A 574 -13.76 -24.52 2.62
CA VAL A 574 -12.84 -24.12 3.70
C VAL A 574 -12.81 -22.60 3.78
N GLY A 575 -13.26 -22.09 4.92
CA GLY A 575 -13.34 -20.67 5.23
C GLY A 575 -14.73 -20.20 5.64
N GLY A 576 -14.75 -19.14 6.44
CA GLY A 576 -15.96 -18.52 6.96
C GLY A 576 -16.76 -17.76 5.88
N THR A 577 -17.89 -17.16 6.29
CA THR A 577 -18.76 -16.37 5.39
C THR A 577 -18.08 -15.10 4.86
N SER A 578 -17.06 -14.59 5.57
CA SER A 578 -16.22 -13.48 5.12
C SER A 578 -15.31 -13.86 3.95
N ALA A 579 -14.94 -15.14 3.83
CA ALA A 579 -14.04 -15.66 2.79
C ALA A 579 -14.83 -16.26 1.61
N VAL A 580 -15.91 -16.98 1.89
CA VAL A 580 -16.86 -17.52 0.90
C VAL A 580 -18.28 -17.29 1.41
N SER A 581 -18.97 -16.32 0.83
CA SER A 581 -20.32 -15.89 1.24
C SER A 581 -21.35 -17.01 1.12
N ASP A 582 -22.48 -16.85 1.83
CA ASP A 582 -23.58 -17.80 1.75
C ASP A 582 -24.25 -17.81 0.36
N ALA A 583 -24.14 -16.72 -0.41
CA ALA A 583 -24.60 -16.67 -1.79
C ALA A 583 -23.78 -17.58 -2.72
N VAL A 584 -22.46 -17.66 -2.51
CA VAL A 584 -21.60 -18.60 -3.23
C VAL A 584 -21.83 -20.02 -2.72
N LEU A 585 -21.99 -20.21 -1.41
CA LEU A 585 -22.31 -21.50 -0.80
C LEU A 585 -23.59 -22.10 -1.40
N ALA A 586 -24.67 -21.33 -1.50
CA ALA A 586 -25.94 -21.77 -2.09
C ALA A 586 -25.80 -22.20 -3.56
N GLN A 587 -24.93 -21.54 -4.33
CA GLN A 587 -24.62 -21.96 -5.71
C GLN A 587 -23.86 -23.29 -5.76
N LEU A 588 -22.98 -23.55 -4.79
CA LEU A 588 -22.26 -24.84 -4.67
C LEU A 588 -23.19 -25.97 -4.22
N GLU A 589 -24.10 -25.69 -3.27
CA GLU A 589 -25.11 -26.64 -2.78
C GLU A 589 -26.06 -27.12 -3.87
N ALA A 590 -26.34 -26.27 -4.87
CA ALA A 590 -27.12 -26.65 -6.04
C ALA A 590 -26.41 -27.66 -6.96
N LEU A 591 -25.09 -27.82 -6.84
CA LEU A 591 -24.28 -28.74 -7.65
C LEU A 591 -24.01 -30.06 -6.93
N ALA A 592 -23.71 -30.03 -5.62
CA ALA A 592 -23.49 -31.21 -4.80
C ALA A 592 -23.66 -30.90 -3.29
N PRO A 593 -23.89 -31.92 -2.44
CA PRO A 593 -23.92 -31.74 -0.99
C PRO A 593 -22.68 -30.99 -0.48
N THR A 594 -22.88 -29.86 0.20
CA THR A 594 -21.78 -28.99 0.61
C THR A 594 -21.64 -28.94 2.13
N GLN A 595 -20.40 -28.94 2.62
CA GLN A 595 -20.07 -28.79 4.04
C GLN A 595 -19.05 -27.66 4.23
N ARG A 596 -19.37 -26.68 5.06
CA ARG A 596 -18.42 -25.63 5.45
C ARG A 596 -17.51 -26.10 6.59
N LEU A 597 -16.21 -25.88 6.43
CA LEU A 597 -15.17 -26.02 7.45
C LEU A 597 -14.60 -24.64 7.76
N SER A 598 -14.92 -24.09 8.92
CA SER A 598 -14.49 -22.74 9.30
C SER A 598 -14.37 -22.60 10.80
N GLY A 599 -13.41 -21.79 11.25
CA GLY A 599 -13.31 -21.31 12.61
C GLY A 599 -13.61 -19.81 12.73
N ARG A 600 -13.38 -19.24 13.92
CA ARG A 600 -13.54 -17.80 14.18
C ARG A 600 -12.51 -16.94 13.45
N ASP A 601 -11.35 -17.50 13.17
CA ASP A 601 -10.25 -16.88 12.45
C ASP A 601 -9.46 -17.95 11.67
N ARG A 602 -8.41 -17.51 10.96
CA ARG A 602 -7.54 -18.38 10.16
C ARG A 602 -6.87 -19.51 10.93
N TYR A 603 -6.57 -19.30 12.21
CA TYR A 603 -5.90 -20.29 13.05
C TYR A 603 -6.88 -21.38 13.49
N ASP A 604 -8.09 -20.95 13.84
CA ASP A 604 -9.21 -21.84 14.17
C ASP A 604 -9.67 -22.62 12.93
N THR A 605 -9.78 -21.99 11.75
CA THR A 605 -10.05 -22.70 10.48
C THR A 605 -8.96 -23.74 10.18
N ALA A 606 -7.69 -23.41 10.38
CA ALA A 606 -6.59 -24.37 10.20
C ALA A 606 -6.66 -25.54 11.19
N ALA A 607 -7.02 -25.29 12.45
CA ALA A 607 -7.25 -26.33 13.45
C ALA A 607 -8.44 -27.25 13.07
N VAL A 608 -9.55 -26.67 12.59
CA VAL A 608 -10.71 -27.42 12.09
C VAL A 608 -10.32 -28.27 10.87
N ALA A 609 -9.60 -27.70 9.89
CA ALA A 609 -9.11 -28.43 8.73
C ALA A 609 -8.18 -29.59 9.11
N ALA A 610 -7.22 -29.34 10.01
CA ALA A 610 -6.31 -30.36 10.53
C ALA A 610 -7.05 -31.47 11.29
N SER A 611 -8.16 -31.19 11.97
CA SER A 611 -8.96 -32.23 12.65
C SER A 611 -9.59 -33.24 11.68
N THR A 612 -9.74 -32.87 10.40
CA THR A 612 -10.32 -33.75 9.36
C THR A 612 -9.28 -34.62 8.65
N THR A 613 -7.99 -34.30 8.77
CA THR A 613 -6.91 -34.86 7.94
C THR A 613 -5.71 -35.34 8.73
N GLY A 614 -5.40 -34.68 9.85
CA GLY A 614 -4.25 -34.96 10.70
C GLY A 614 -4.36 -36.30 11.42
N ARG A 615 -3.28 -37.08 11.35
CA ARG A 615 -3.18 -38.35 12.08
C ARG A 615 -2.55 -38.15 13.45
N ALA A 616 -3.13 -38.79 14.46
CA ALA A 616 -2.54 -38.78 15.79
C ALA A 616 -1.14 -39.41 15.78
N GLY A 617 -0.15 -38.77 16.42
CA GLY A 617 1.25 -39.24 16.39
C GLY A 617 2.03 -38.90 15.12
N GLY A 618 1.42 -38.24 14.13
CA GLY A 618 2.05 -37.86 12.86
C GLY A 618 3.01 -36.66 12.95
N THR A 619 3.40 -36.11 11.80
CA THR A 619 4.11 -34.83 11.74
C THR A 619 3.09 -33.69 11.67
N VAL A 620 3.36 -32.59 12.38
CA VAL A 620 2.64 -31.33 12.21
C VAL A 620 3.60 -30.30 11.62
N PHE A 621 3.20 -29.71 10.49
CA PHE A 621 3.85 -28.53 9.94
C PHE A 621 3.19 -27.29 10.54
N LEU A 622 3.99 -26.38 11.09
CA LEU A 622 3.53 -25.13 11.66
C LEU A 622 4.14 -23.96 10.90
N ALA A 623 3.30 -23.19 10.21
CA ALA A 623 3.70 -22.01 9.46
C ALA A 623 3.04 -20.74 10.02
N SER A 624 3.53 -19.57 9.60
CA SER A 624 2.84 -18.32 9.91
C SER A 624 1.49 -18.25 9.20
N GLY A 625 0.46 -17.77 9.89
CA GLY A 625 -0.84 -17.44 9.28
C GLY A 625 -0.88 -16.03 8.66
N THR A 626 0.18 -15.24 8.80
CA THR A 626 0.26 -13.87 8.22
C THR A 626 1.11 -13.82 6.95
N GLY A 627 1.76 -14.91 6.55
CA GLY A 627 2.47 -15.07 5.29
C GLY A 627 2.17 -16.43 4.66
N TYR A 628 2.22 -16.53 3.33
CA TYR A 628 1.77 -17.73 2.62
C TYR A 628 2.90 -18.67 2.17
N ALA A 629 4.08 -18.14 1.85
CA ALA A 629 5.06 -18.87 1.06
C ALA A 629 5.61 -20.13 1.76
N ASP A 630 5.94 -20.01 3.05
CA ASP A 630 6.45 -21.11 3.86
C ASP A 630 5.38 -22.22 4.00
N ALA A 631 4.11 -21.82 4.11
CA ALA A 631 2.97 -22.72 4.23
C ALA A 631 2.64 -23.45 2.92
N LEU A 632 2.95 -22.89 1.74
CA LEU A 632 2.69 -23.54 0.45
C LEU A 632 3.58 -24.77 0.22
N ALA A 633 4.90 -24.60 0.39
CA ALA A 633 5.85 -25.70 0.22
C ALA A 633 5.61 -26.79 1.28
N GLY A 634 5.41 -26.39 2.54
CA GLY A 634 5.07 -27.31 3.61
C GLY A 634 3.70 -27.97 3.46
N GLY A 635 2.71 -27.25 2.92
CA GLY A 635 1.36 -27.76 2.66
C GLY A 635 1.34 -28.84 1.59
N ALA A 636 2.14 -28.71 0.52
CA ALA A 636 2.31 -29.76 -0.49
C ALA A 636 2.91 -31.04 0.12
N LEU A 637 3.88 -30.91 1.03
CA LEU A 637 4.48 -32.04 1.73
C LEU A 637 3.51 -32.66 2.75
N ALA A 638 2.77 -31.82 3.50
CA ALA A 638 1.74 -32.28 4.42
C ALA A 638 0.64 -33.07 3.68
N ALA A 639 0.20 -32.55 2.54
CA ALA A 639 -0.73 -33.20 1.62
C ALA A 639 -0.25 -34.59 1.17
N ARG A 640 1.02 -34.70 0.75
CA ARG A 640 1.61 -35.98 0.32
C ARG A 640 1.57 -37.06 1.40
N ASN A 641 1.89 -36.69 2.64
CA ASN A 641 2.04 -37.66 3.72
C ASN A 641 0.73 -37.89 4.51
N GLY A 642 -0.28 -37.04 4.31
CA GLY A 642 -1.45 -36.93 5.19
C GLY A 642 -1.06 -36.52 6.61
N ASP A 643 -0.11 -35.57 6.69
CA ASP A 643 0.28 -34.85 7.89
C ASP A 643 -0.58 -33.58 8.03
N ALA A 644 -0.55 -32.94 9.20
CA ALA A 644 -1.33 -31.72 9.44
C ALA A 644 -0.52 -30.46 9.15
N LEU A 645 -1.16 -29.45 8.56
CA LEU A 645 -0.69 -28.08 8.49
C LEU A 645 -1.51 -27.21 9.46
N LEU A 646 -0.82 -26.61 10.42
CA LEU A 646 -1.37 -25.63 11.36
C LEU A 646 -0.73 -24.25 11.14
N LEU A 647 -1.42 -23.21 11.62
CA LEU A 647 -0.97 -21.83 11.50
C LEU A 647 -0.74 -21.20 12.88
N SER A 648 0.25 -20.31 13.00
CA SER A 648 0.47 -19.46 14.17
C SER A 648 0.56 -17.98 13.80
N ALA A 649 0.35 -17.08 14.77
CA ALA A 649 0.79 -15.70 14.62
C ALA A 649 2.33 -15.65 14.75
N PRO A 650 3.02 -14.64 14.20
CA PRO A 650 4.49 -14.60 14.22
C PRO A 650 5.10 -14.70 15.62
N GLY A 651 4.50 -14.03 16.59
CA GLY A 651 5.00 -13.94 17.97
C GLY A 651 4.23 -14.76 19.00
N THR A 652 3.15 -15.46 18.62
CA THR A 652 2.25 -16.10 19.60
C THR A 652 1.60 -17.34 19.01
N LEU A 653 1.56 -18.43 19.79
CA LEU A 653 0.82 -19.65 19.45
C LEU A 653 -0.66 -19.48 19.84
N PRO A 654 -1.59 -19.36 18.88
CA PRO A 654 -3.00 -19.17 19.19
C PRO A 654 -3.59 -20.39 19.93
N ALA A 655 -4.58 -20.16 20.78
CA ALA A 655 -5.21 -21.24 21.55
C ALA A 655 -5.77 -22.38 20.67
N PRO A 656 -6.49 -22.12 19.55
CA PRO A 656 -6.94 -23.19 18.66
C PRO A 656 -5.81 -24.06 18.11
N THR A 657 -4.67 -23.44 17.79
CA THR A 657 -3.47 -24.14 17.31
C THR A 657 -2.86 -25.01 18.41
N ALA A 658 -2.74 -24.48 19.63
CA ALA A 658 -2.24 -25.23 20.77
C ALA A 658 -3.14 -26.42 21.12
N ASP A 659 -4.46 -26.25 21.04
CA ASP A 659 -5.42 -27.32 21.29
C ASP A 659 -5.35 -28.40 20.21
N ALA A 660 -5.23 -28.01 18.94
CA ALA A 660 -5.03 -28.95 17.84
C ALA A 660 -3.75 -29.77 18.02
N LEU A 661 -2.64 -29.15 18.44
CA LEU A 661 -1.39 -29.85 18.76
C LEU A 661 -1.59 -30.90 19.87
N ARG A 662 -2.31 -30.56 20.95
CA ARG A 662 -2.59 -31.48 22.06
C ARG A 662 -3.48 -32.65 21.64
N VAL A 663 -4.44 -32.41 20.74
CA VAL A 663 -5.33 -33.46 20.20
C VAL A 663 -4.56 -34.39 19.27
N LEU A 664 -3.75 -33.82 18.37
CA LEU A 664 -2.96 -34.59 17.38
C LEU A 664 -1.81 -35.35 18.04
N ARG A 665 -1.27 -34.88 19.17
CA ARG A 665 -0.11 -35.50 19.87
C ARG A 665 1.00 -35.89 18.88
N PRO A 666 1.51 -34.94 18.08
CA PRO A 666 2.49 -35.24 17.03
C PRO A 666 3.77 -35.84 17.61
N GLY A 667 4.37 -36.80 16.90
CA GLY A 667 5.73 -37.25 17.21
C GLY A 667 6.79 -36.24 16.80
N ARG A 668 6.45 -35.33 15.86
CA ARG A 668 7.32 -34.27 15.35
C ARG A 668 6.54 -33.03 14.96
N VAL A 669 7.05 -31.85 15.31
CA VAL A 669 6.56 -30.57 14.78
C VAL A 669 7.67 -29.88 14.00
N VAL A 670 7.36 -29.52 12.75
CA VAL A 670 8.27 -28.79 11.85
C VAL A 670 7.79 -27.36 11.72
N LEU A 671 8.58 -26.43 12.24
CA LEU A 671 8.39 -24.98 12.11
C LEU A 671 8.87 -24.56 10.73
N LEU A 672 7.98 -24.00 9.91
CA LEU A 672 8.27 -23.55 8.56
C LEU A 672 8.53 -22.04 8.57
N GLY A 673 9.71 -21.66 8.10
CA GLY A 673 10.17 -20.28 8.08
C GLY A 673 11.05 -19.89 9.28
N GLY A 674 11.76 -18.76 9.10
CA GLY A 674 12.65 -18.20 10.10
C GLY A 674 11.92 -17.69 11.35
N THR A 675 12.69 -17.17 12.31
CA THR A 675 12.17 -16.63 13.58
C THR A 675 11.29 -15.38 13.40
N ALA A 676 11.41 -14.68 12.27
CA ALA A 676 10.49 -13.60 11.90
C ALA A 676 9.08 -14.10 11.53
N SER A 677 8.97 -15.30 10.93
CA SER A 677 7.70 -15.92 10.57
C SER A 677 7.09 -16.71 11.73
N VAL A 678 7.92 -17.46 12.45
CA VAL A 678 7.52 -18.27 13.60
C VAL A 678 8.59 -18.11 14.69
N SER A 679 8.33 -17.21 15.65
CA SER A 679 9.33 -16.81 16.66
C SER A 679 9.73 -17.95 17.59
N ASP A 680 10.82 -17.74 18.32
CA ASP A 680 11.22 -18.69 19.36
C ASP A 680 10.21 -18.75 20.51
N ALA A 681 9.45 -17.67 20.78
CA ALA A 681 8.34 -17.72 21.72
C ALA A 681 7.23 -18.68 21.26
N VAL A 682 6.94 -18.74 19.95
CA VAL A 682 6.02 -19.73 19.39
C VAL A 682 6.59 -21.14 19.54
N ARG A 683 7.87 -21.34 19.20
CA ARG A 683 8.57 -22.62 19.37
C ARG A 683 8.49 -23.11 20.83
N ASP A 684 8.74 -22.24 21.79
CA ASP A 684 8.70 -22.57 23.21
C ASP A 684 7.27 -22.92 23.67
N ALA A 685 6.27 -22.19 23.17
CA ALA A 685 4.87 -22.50 23.42
C ALA A 685 4.45 -23.86 22.81
N VAL A 686 4.97 -24.22 21.64
CA VAL A 686 4.78 -25.55 21.04
C VAL A 686 5.45 -26.62 21.90
N ALA A 687 6.70 -26.41 22.34
CA ALA A 687 7.41 -27.34 23.22
C ALA A 687 6.63 -27.59 24.52
N ALA A 688 6.02 -26.55 25.09
CA ALA A 688 5.19 -26.67 26.28
C ALA A 688 3.86 -27.41 26.00
N ALA A 689 3.26 -27.24 24.82
CA ALA A 689 2.00 -27.90 24.47
C ALA A 689 2.18 -29.39 24.15
N VAL A 690 3.33 -29.77 23.58
CA VAL A 690 3.65 -31.14 23.14
C VAL A 690 5.10 -31.50 23.49
N PRO A 691 5.41 -31.72 24.79
CA PRO A 691 6.80 -31.90 25.26
C PRO A 691 7.50 -33.14 24.72
N ASP A 692 6.74 -34.14 24.28
CA ASP A 692 7.27 -35.38 23.71
C ASP A 692 7.55 -35.29 22.19
N ALA A 693 7.18 -34.19 21.54
CA ALA A 693 7.37 -34.02 20.10
C ALA A 693 8.78 -33.52 19.75
N ALA A 694 9.41 -34.12 18.74
CA ALA A 694 10.65 -33.59 18.19
C ALA A 694 10.38 -32.26 17.46
N LEU A 695 11.08 -31.18 17.84
CA LEU A 695 10.94 -29.87 17.19
C LEU A 695 12.07 -29.64 16.19
N GLN A 696 11.71 -29.31 14.95
CA GLN A 696 12.64 -28.91 13.89
C GLN A 696 12.20 -27.59 13.27
N ARG A 697 13.14 -26.84 12.72
CA ARG A 697 12.86 -25.64 11.93
C ARG A 697 13.45 -25.83 10.55
N TRP A 698 12.64 -25.67 9.51
CA TRP A 698 13.06 -25.66 8.12
C TRP A 698 12.83 -24.25 7.58
N ALA A 699 13.91 -23.58 7.21
CA ALA A 699 13.92 -22.16 6.93
C ALA A 699 15.13 -21.78 6.07
N GLY A 700 14.90 -20.86 5.14
CA GLY A 700 15.95 -20.18 4.39
C GLY A 700 15.98 -18.69 4.65
N ALA A 701 16.92 -17.99 4.02
CA ALA A 701 17.05 -16.53 4.10
C ALA A 701 15.82 -15.80 3.55
N ASP A 702 15.09 -16.44 2.63
CA ASP A 702 13.86 -15.94 2.04
C ASP A 702 12.87 -17.09 1.75
N ARG A 703 11.78 -16.76 1.05
CA ARG A 703 10.73 -17.71 0.67
C ARG A 703 11.19 -18.79 -0.31
N TYR A 704 12.13 -18.45 -1.20
CA TYR A 704 12.65 -19.36 -2.21
C TYR A 704 13.58 -20.38 -1.55
N ALA A 705 14.45 -19.89 -0.67
CA ALA A 705 15.33 -20.71 0.15
C ALA A 705 14.57 -21.58 1.15
N THR A 706 13.47 -21.09 1.73
CA THR A 706 12.61 -21.93 2.59
C THR A 706 11.92 -23.03 1.78
N ALA A 707 11.38 -22.74 0.59
CA ALA A 707 10.81 -23.77 -0.29
C ALA A 707 11.87 -24.81 -0.72
N ALA A 708 13.09 -24.36 -1.02
CA ALA A 708 14.23 -25.22 -1.32
C ALA A 708 14.60 -26.14 -0.14
N ASP A 709 14.65 -25.60 1.08
CA ASP A 709 14.96 -26.37 2.30
C ASP A 709 13.86 -27.40 2.62
N VAL A 710 12.58 -27.03 2.46
CA VAL A 710 11.45 -27.96 2.58
C VAL A 710 11.53 -29.07 1.54
N ALA A 711 11.86 -28.74 0.29
CA ALA A 711 12.02 -29.74 -0.76
C ALA A 711 13.19 -30.70 -0.48
N ALA A 712 14.32 -30.19 0.01
CA ALA A 712 15.48 -31.01 0.36
C ALA A 712 15.16 -32.02 1.47
N HIS A 713 14.44 -31.58 2.52
CA HIS A 713 14.01 -32.47 3.60
C HIS A 713 12.89 -33.45 3.19
N GLY A 714 11.95 -33.00 2.34
CA GLY A 714 10.81 -33.81 1.89
C GLY A 714 11.16 -34.82 0.80
N HIS A 715 12.21 -34.56 0.02
CA HIS A 715 12.63 -35.33 -1.15
C HIS A 715 14.14 -35.62 -1.14
N PRO A 716 14.68 -36.29 -0.11
CA PRO A 716 16.12 -36.53 0.03
C PRO A 716 16.68 -37.48 -1.03
N SER A 717 15.83 -38.18 -1.78
CA SER A 717 16.21 -39.08 -2.88
C SER A 717 15.98 -38.47 -4.26
N GLY A 718 15.71 -37.16 -4.33
CA GLY A 718 15.32 -36.47 -5.56
C GLY A 718 13.84 -36.59 -5.88
N ALA A 719 13.43 -36.02 -7.02
CA ALA A 719 12.05 -36.05 -7.50
C ALA A 719 12.00 -36.01 -9.02
N SER A 720 11.26 -36.92 -9.67
CA SER A 720 11.15 -36.96 -11.14
C SER A 720 10.42 -35.76 -11.74
N THR A 721 9.51 -35.16 -10.98
CA THR A 721 8.78 -33.93 -11.35
C THR A 721 8.93 -32.90 -10.24
N VAL A 722 9.23 -31.66 -10.62
CA VAL A 722 9.16 -30.49 -9.72
C VAL A 722 8.02 -29.59 -10.18
N VAL A 723 7.24 -29.06 -9.24
CA VAL A 723 6.23 -28.05 -9.51
C VAL A 723 6.83 -26.67 -9.22
N LEU A 724 6.79 -25.78 -10.21
CA LEU A 724 7.22 -24.39 -10.10
C LEU A 724 5.99 -23.48 -10.10
N THR A 725 5.96 -22.54 -9.17
CA THR A 725 4.94 -21.49 -9.10
C THR A 725 5.60 -20.18 -8.70
N SER A 726 4.93 -19.06 -8.96
CA SER A 726 5.43 -17.76 -8.51
C SER A 726 5.60 -17.74 -7.00
N GLY A 727 6.73 -17.22 -6.53
CA GLY A 727 6.92 -16.84 -5.14
C GLY A 727 6.39 -15.44 -4.86
N ARG A 728 5.98 -14.67 -5.87
CA ARG A 728 5.47 -13.29 -5.73
C ARG A 728 3.96 -13.23 -5.52
N ASP A 729 3.23 -14.24 -5.98
CA ASP A 729 1.78 -14.36 -5.83
C ASP A 729 1.37 -15.77 -5.37
N PHE A 730 0.20 -15.91 -4.75
CA PHE A 730 -0.22 -17.11 -4.02
C PHE A 730 -1.31 -17.98 -4.69
N PRO A 731 -2.28 -17.47 -5.49
CA PRO A 731 -3.45 -18.26 -5.90
C PRO A 731 -3.12 -19.51 -6.71
N ASP A 732 -2.18 -19.41 -7.65
CA ASP A 732 -1.76 -20.55 -8.49
C ASP A 732 -1.09 -21.65 -7.65
N ALA A 733 -0.32 -21.24 -6.64
CA ALA A 733 0.33 -22.14 -5.71
C ALA A 733 -0.65 -22.82 -4.76
N LEU A 734 -1.73 -22.13 -4.34
CA LEU A 734 -2.78 -22.70 -3.49
C LEU A 734 -3.45 -23.88 -4.17
N ALA A 735 -3.93 -23.69 -5.41
CA ALA A 735 -4.55 -24.78 -6.18
C ALA A 735 -3.52 -25.86 -6.56
N GLY A 736 -2.26 -25.47 -6.69
CA GLY A 736 -1.13 -26.32 -7.03
C GLY A 736 -0.65 -27.27 -5.94
N ALA A 737 -0.61 -26.81 -4.70
CA ALA A 737 0.03 -27.56 -3.60
C ALA A 737 -0.60 -28.95 -3.36
N PRO A 738 -1.94 -29.13 -3.36
CA PRO A 738 -2.54 -30.46 -3.22
C PRO A 738 -2.23 -31.37 -4.41
N ALA A 739 -2.21 -30.83 -5.63
CA ALA A 739 -1.87 -31.57 -6.83
C ALA A 739 -0.39 -31.99 -6.83
N ALA A 740 0.51 -31.11 -6.38
CA ALA A 740 1.93 -31.41 -6.18
C ALA A 740 2.11 -32.54 -5.15
N GLY A 741 1.43 -32.43 -4.00
CA GLY A 741 1.42 -33.46 -2.96
C GLY A 741 0.91 -34.81 -3.45
N ALA A 742 -0.22 -34.83 -4.17
CA ALA A 742 -0.79 -36.03 -4.77
C ALA A 742 0.12 -36.67 -5.83
N ALA A 743 0.86 -35.85 -6.59
CA ALA A 743 1.86 -36.32 -7.54
C ALA A 743 3.20 -36.73 -6.89
N GLY A 744 3.35 -36.55 -5.57
CA GLY A 744 4.62 -36.76 -4.87
C GLY A 744 5.74 -35.84 -5.35
N ALA A 745 5.40 -34.66 -5.86
CA ALA A 745 6.33 -33.68 -6.40
C ALA A 745 6.57 -32.53 -5.40
N PRO A 746 7.82 -32.09 -5.19
CA PRO A 746 8.09 -30.87 -4.43
C PRO A 746 7.55 -29.65 -5.17
N LEU A 747 7.03 -28.69 -4.40
CA LEU A 747 6.64 -27.37 -4.88
C LEU A 747 7.75 -26.38 -4.54
N LEU A 748 8.39 -25.85 -5.57
CA LEU A 748 9.40 -24.79 -5.45
C LEU A 748 8.83 -23.46 -5.95
N LEU A 749 9.37 -22.39 -5.39
CA LEU A 749 9.00 -21.02 -5.76
C LEU A 749 10.05 -20.46 -6.72
N VAL A 750 9.60 -19.77 -7.75
CA VAL A 750 10.46 -18.99 -8.66
C VAL A 750 10.09 -17.52 -8.59
N ASP A 751 11.03 -16.66 -8.98
CA ASP A 751 10.67 -15.30 -9.29
C ASP A 751 9.82 -15.29 -10.57
N SER A 752 9.02 -14.24 -10.79
CA SER A 752 8.11 -14.21 -11.94
C SER A 752 8.87 -14.27 -13.27
N THR A 753 10.13 -13.84 -13.33
CA THR A 753 10.92 -13.81 -14.57
C THR A 753 12.20 -14.65 -14.55
N CYS A 754 12.62 -15.16 -13.40
CA CYS A 754 13.86 -15.92 -13.27
C CYS A 754 13.80 -16.95 -12.14
N VAL A 755 14.81 -17.82 -12.08
CA VAL A 755 14.96 -18.85 -11.04
C VAL A 755 16.00 -18.38 -10.01
N PRO A 756 15.58 -18.11 -8.76
CA PRO A 756 16.51 -17.71 -7.70
C PRO A 756 17.56 -18.77 -7.43
N ALA A 757 18.75 -18.37 -6.98
CA ALA A 757 19.87 -19.27 -6.73
C ALA A 757 19.51 -20.46 -5.84
N ALA A 758 18.71 -20.25 -4.79
CA ALA A 758 18.26 -21.33 -3.91
C ALA A 758 17.34 -22.35 -4.63
N THR A 759 16.47 -21.88 -5.52
CA THR A 759 15.62 -22.74 -6.34
C THR A 759 16.43 -23.48 -7.40
N ALA A 760 17.43 -22.83 -8.00
CA ALA A 760 18.36 -23.48 -8.93
C ALA A 760 19.17 -24.59 -8.23
N ALA A 761 19.68 -24.32 -7.03
CA ALA A 761 20.37 -25.32 -6.21
C ALA A 761 19.45 -26.50 -5.85
N ALA A 762 18.19 -26.23 -5.47
CA ALA A 762 17.21 -27.27 -5.21
C ALA A 762 16.92 -28.11 -6.47
N LEU A 763 16.76 -27.50 -7.64
CA LEU A 763 16.56 -28.22 -8.89
C LEU A 763 17.74 -29.15 -9.21
N ARG A 764 18.98 -28.72 -8.99
CA ARG A 764 20.17 -29.59 -9.15
C ARG A 764 20.16 -30.75 -8.17
N SER A 765 19.87 -30.49 -6.90
CA SER A 765 19.80 -31.53 -5.86
C SER A 765 18.70 -32.56 -6.15
N LEU A 766 17.53 -32.09 -6.60
CA LEU A 766 16.38 -32.93 -6.88
C LEU A 766 16.52 -33.74 -8.18
N SER A 767 17.34 -33.24 -9.12
CA SER A 767 17.58 -33.83 -10.45
C SER A 767 16.28 -34.25 -11.17
N PRO A 768 15.32 -33.33 -11.38
CA PRO A 768 14.06 -33.68 -12.00
C PRO A 768 14.17 -33.96 -13.49
N GLU A 769 13.32 -34.86 -13.97
CA GLU A 769 13.19 -35.18 -15.40
C GLU A 769 12.32 -34.15 -16.14
N ARG A 770 11.46 -33.42 -15.42
CA ARG A 770 10.58 -32.39 -15.96
C ARG A 770 10.14 -31.38 -14.90
N VAL A 771 9.71 -30.21 -15.35
CA VAL A 771 9.07 -29.19 -14.51
C VAL A 771 7.62 -28.95 -14.93
N VAL A 772 6.74 -28.80 -13.93
CA VAL A 772 5.35 -28.38 -14.13
C VAL A 772 5.23 -26.94 -13.62
N VAL A 773 4.90 -26.02 -14.51
CA VAL A 773 4.73 -24.61 -14.16
C VAL A 773 3.25 -24.32 -13.95
N LEU A 774 2.93 -23.76 -12.78
CA LEU A 774 1.60 -23.30 -12.45
C LEU A 774 1.51 -21.78 -12.61
N GLY A 775 0.45 -21.34 -13.27
CA GLY A 775 0.20 -19.93 -13.53
C GLY A 775 0.54 -19.48 -14.94
N GLY A 776 -0.09 -18.38 -15.34
CA GLY A 776 0.13 -17.76 -16.66
C GLY A 776 1.52 -17.12 -16.78
N LEU A 777 1.81 -16.57 -17.96
CA LEU A 777 3.11 -15.92 -18.25
C LEU A 777 3.38 -14.69 -17.36
N ARG A 778 2.35 -14.09 -16.75
CA ARG A 778 2.51 -13.00 -15.78
C ARG A 778 3.00 -13.49 -14.41
N ALA A 779 2.58 -14.68 -14.00
CA ALA A 779 2.96 -15.27 -12.71
C ALA A 779 4.31 -15.98 -12.80
N VAL A 780 4.53 -16.73 -13.89
CA VAL A 780 5.80 -17.38 -14.21
C VAL A 780 6.08 -17.22 -15.70
N ALA A 781 6.97 -16.31 -16.07
CA ALA A 781 7.35 -16.01 -17.44
C ALA A 781 8.01 -17.22 -18.12
N ALA A 782 8.17 -17.14 -19.44
CA ALA A 782 8.90 -18.15 -20.20
C ALA A 782 10.33 -18.30 -19.68
N SER A 783 11.03 -17.21 -19.40
CA SER A 783 12.41 -17.24 -18.87
C SER A 783 12.54 -17.98 -17.54
N ALA A 784 11.64 -17.76 -16.58
CA ALA A 784 11.61 -18.53 -15.33
C ALA A 784 11.29 -20.01 -15.57
N ALA A 785 10.35 -20.30 -16.47
CA ALA A 785 9.96 -21.66 -16.84
C ALA A 785 11.11 -22.42 -17.55
N ASP A 786 11.88 -21.71 -18.35
CA ASP A 786 13.08 -22.17 -19.07
C ASP A 786 14.32 -22.19 -18.17
N LEU A 787 14.13 -22.00 -16.86
CA LEU A 787 15.14 -22.10 -15.82
C LEU A 787 16.27 -21.06 -15.94
N THR A 788 15.96 -19.89 -16.48
CA THR A 788 16.90 -18.76 -16.54
C THR A 788 17.20 -18.27 -15.12
N PRO A 789 18.46 -18.25 -14.67
CA PRO A 789 18.81 -17.75 -13.34
C PRO A 789 18.40 -16.29 -13.14
N CYS A 790 18.09 -15.95 -11.89
CA CYS A 790 18.22 -14.58 -11.42
C CYS A 790 19.72 -14.28 -11.23
#